data_AF-A0AA39JGN4-F1
#
_entry.id   AF-A0AA39JGN4-F1
#
_cell.length_a   1.000
_cell.length_b   1.000
_cell.length_c   1.000
_cell.angle_alpha   90.00
_cell.angle_beta   90.00
_cell.angle_gamma   90.00
#
_symmetry.space_group_name_H-M   'P 1'
#
loop_
_entity.id
_entity.type
_entity.pdbx_description
1 polymer ?
#
loop_
_entity_poly.entity_id
_entity_poly.type
_entity_poly.pdbx_seq_one_letter_code
_entity_poly.pdbx_strand_id
1 'polypeptide(L)'
;MQHAGCTESGLSRTIPSSVSSRVRSKCFERKRKCLPTVSKAGLCRFSVETPVASLLHHRTTLNNGPPLEAKLRCSNLLHHGKHIRRYSTTPATYLDSTPDSATKGSTLDNKGERVIDRPPNTSDVPLGRYYIRPNDEISPHRVLNARTRFHLITGPLGSGKRTRLLGFKYYAEAVGYSVIYLSLPLDKDVKSFWHSVYKTIQPSAENEKPFHDWLDFMSYVKGIKGKVIFLVENIDRLTIVSPSVRRDFFNVFSVLSEIRPEIYAIAMGTWAATRLGTKETKTAPFNLDLDTRVPYFSRSQVEDLFDAFQEDDDFILDPNVVSDIWLRSGGHPATVCLCEQFIRDRFQVLLDDQVRHVSLAAWKRCTIEELYQWISLSPAYSRMLQALQKADTDTLLFLRFHFLGNLDPVRIPRAGVNLADFLTNEGVLIQSGRFQAEYRMASAFADGFLRKTLLPTRYPIHPEDALPVVDNKLVVFDAIKQATRCFDWGLLGEEAPRRGLYDTELARIFMNWTNASEDWSATSDWYTGTVGLHSYITIKKGTTAAEHTIVIAVLGTEDVASARLRVLGLTEYKELMGADEAWLVQYTRKDLYEQIWQSSDPLEKGVNVVYFQHNTTFTRAMMSARWKDAQGQAHHIIKEPFKIFVMPPRIAMG
;
A
#
# COMPACT_ATOMS: atom_id res chain seq x y z
N MET A 1 -22.55 -47.05 -60.90
CA MET A 1 -22.49 -45.62 -61.22
C MET A 1 -22.67 -44.83 -59.92
N GLN A 2 -21.69 -44.23 -59.27
CA GLN A 2 -20.21 -44.36 -59.21
C GLN A 2 -19.88 -43.85 -57.79
N HIS A 3 -19.63 -44.75 -56.83
CA HIS A 3 -18.31 -45.09 -56.23
C HIS A 3 -17.66 -43.94 -55.44
N ALA A 4 -17.12 -44.11 -54.22
CA ALA A 4 -16.78 -45.25 -53.36
C ALA A 4 -16.65 -44.73 -51.90
N GLY A 5 -16.98 -45.47 -50.84
CA GLY A 5 -16.16 -46.53 -50.20
C GLY A 5 -15.23 -45.89 -49.14
N CYS A 6 -15.00 -46.35 -47.92
CA CYS A 6 -15.04 -47.63 -47.19
C CYS A 6 -14.88 -47.22 -45.68
N THR A 7 -15.21 -47.97 -44.62
CA THR A 7 -15.14 -49.41 -44.35
C THR A 7 -15.90 -49.74 -43.06
N GLU A 8 -16.65 -50.85 -43.13
CA GLU A 8 -17.01 -51.88 -42.15
C GLU A 8 -15.93 -52.22 -41.08
N SER A 9 -16.15 -52.99 -39.99
CA SER A 9 -17.29 -53.59 -39.26
C SER A 9 -16.71 -54.40 -38.07
N GLY A 10 -17.57 -54.84 -37.14
CA GLY A 10 -17.30 -55.94 -36.18
C GLY A 10 -17.71 -55.62 -34.73
N LEU A 11 -18.98 -55.79 -34.32
CA LEU A 11 -19.60 -57.02 -33.74
C LEU A 11 -18.81 -57.57 -32.53
N SER A 12 -19.37 -58.02 -31.40
CA SER A 12 -20.70 -58.17 -30.77
C SER A 12 -20.37 -58.94 -29.45
N ARG A 13 -20.97 -58.73 -28.27
CA ARG A 13 -22.14 -59.52 -27.80
C ARG A 13 -22.43 -59.26 -26.29
N THR A 14 -23.67 -58.87 -26.03
CA THR A 14 -24.65 -59.40 -25.03
C THR A 14 -24.29 -59.69 -23.54
N ILE A 15 -24.81 -58.80 -22.67
CA ILE A 15 -25.69 -58.92 -21.47
C ILE A 15 -26.43 -60.30 -21.34
N PRO A 16 -26.89 -60.85 -20.16
CA PRO A 16 -27.64 -60.09 -19.15
C PRO A 16 -27.76 -60.49 -17.65
N SER A 17 -28.29 -59.51 -16.89
CA SER A 17 -29.25 -59.60 -15.74
C SER A 17 -28.78 -60.30 -14.44
N SER A 18 -29.14 -59.95 -13.20
CA SER A 18 -30.01 -58.90 -12.63
C SER A 18 -30.00 -59.03 -11.08
N VAL A 19 -30.42 -57.95 -10.40
CA VAL A 19 -31.22 -57.93 -9.15
C VAL A 19 -30.54 -58.03 -7.75
N SER A 20 -30.95 -57.06 -6.91
CA SER A 20 -31.23 -57.14 -5.44
C SER A 20 -30.25 -56.58 -4.41
N SER A 21 -30.55 -55.35 -3.99
CA SER A 21 -31.03 -54.91 -2.65
C SER A 21 -30.15 -54.96 -1.38
N ARG A 22 -30.05 -53.74 -0.80
CA ARG A 22 -30.22 -53.30 0.60
C ARG A 22 -29.47 -53.96 1.79
N VAL A 23 -28.69 -53.07 2.43
CA VAL A 23 -28.72 -52.68 3.88
C VAL A 23 -28.49 -53.77 4.94
N ARG A 24 -27.44 -53.59 5.77
CA ARG A 24 -27.58 -53.52 7.25
C ARG A 24 -26.29 -53.15 7.99
N SER A 25 -26.46 -52.21 8.90
CA SER A 25 -25.60 -51.80 10.01
C SER A 25 -25.56 -52.81 11.18
N LYS A 26 -24.47 -52.82 11.96
CA LYS A 26 -24.37 -53.12 13.42
C LYS A 26 -22.91 -52.89 13.85
N CYS A 27 -22.57 -51.87 14.65
CA CYS A 27 -22.46 -51.87 16.13
C CYS A 27 -21.72 -53.09 16.74
N PHE A 28 -20.53 -52.89 17.33
CA PHE A 28 -20.25 -52.99 18.79
C PHE A 28 -18.75 -52.79 19.15
N GLU A 29 -18.48 -51.77 19.97
CA GLU A 29 -17.73 -51.76 21.25
C GLU A 29 -16.52 -52.72 21.54
N ARG A 30 -15.44 -52.12 22.10
CA ARG A 30 -14.80 -52.37 23.43
C ARG A 30 -13.26 -52.60 23.51
N LYS A 31 -12.67 -51.80 24.42
CA LYS A 31 -11.62 -52.07 25.45
C LYS A 31 -10.12 -51.71 25.22
N ARG A 32 -9.73 -50.64 25.95
CA ARG A 32 -8.55 -50.40 26.85
C ARG A 32 -7.27 -51.26 26.72
N LYS A 33 -6.09 -50.62 26.60
CA LYS A 33 -5.06 -50.39 27.67
C LYS A 33 -3.70 -49.86 27.14
N CYS A 34 -3.17 -48.86 27.86
CA CYS A 34 -1.77 -48.46 28.19
C CYS A 34 -0.57 -48.59 27.20
N LEU A 35 0.15 -47.46 27.10
CA LEU A 35 1.50 -47.08 26.57
C LEU A 35 2.72 -47.94 27.07
N PRO A 36 3.99 -47.76 26.60
CA PRO A 36 4.57 -46.88 25.55
C PRO A 36 5.66 -47.50 24.60
N THR A 37 6.24 -46.64 23.74
CA THR A 37 7.63 -46.57 23.18
C THR A 37 7.99 -47.07 21.74
N VAL A 38 8.28 -46.06 20.88
CA VAL A 38 9.28 -45.88 19.78
C VAL A 38 9.36 -46.83 18.55
N SER A 39 8.96 -46.34 17.36
CA SER A 39 9.85 -45.94 16.23
C SER A 39 9.22 -46.15 14.81
N LYS A 40 9.44 -45.12 13.97
CA LYS A 40 9.54 -45.07 12.49
C LYS A 40 8.38 -45.45 11.55
N ALA A 41 7.98 -44.40 10.81
CA ALA A 41 7.71 -44.31 9.36
C ALA A 41 6.46 -44.98 8.77
N GLY A 42 5.56 -44.16 8.21
CA GLY A 42 4.51 -44.58 7.30
C GLY A 42 3.57 -43.45 6.93
N LEU A 43 3.50 -43.14 5.64
CA LEU A 43 2.64 -42.16 4.97
C LEU A 43 1.22 -42.06 5.55
N CYS A 44 0.73 -40.83 5.78
CA CYS A 44 -0.69 -40.51 5.66
C CYS A 44 -0.90 -39.14 5.03
N ARG A 45 -1.67 -39.14 3.93
CA ARG A 45 -2.29 -37.98 3.30
C ARG A 45 -3.18 -37.29 4.32
N PHE A 46 -2.96 -36.01 4.56
CA PHE A 46 -3.96 -35.11 5.14
C PHE A 46 -4.39 -34.13 4.06
N SER A 47 -5.59 -34.37 3.52
CA SER A 47 -6.42 -33.37 2.90
C SER A 47 -6.90 -32.42 4.00
N VAL A 48 -6.33 -31.23 4.04
CA VAL A 48 -6.86 -30.11 4.83
C VAL A 48 -7.89 -29.42 3.96
N GLU A 49 -9.15 -29.58 4.34
CA GLU A 49 -10.27 -28.79 3.85
C GLU A 49 -9.97 -27.32 4.17
N THR A 50 -9.96 -26.50 3.12
CA THR A 50 -9.94 -25.03 3.18
C THR A 50 -11.13 -24.51 3.99
N PRO A 51 -10.93 -23.58 4.95
CA PRO A 51 -12.05 -22.87 5.54
C PRO A 51 -12.61 -21.89 4.51
N VAL A 52 -13.86 -22.16 4.18
CA VAL A 52 -14.83 -21.31 3.48
C VAL A 52 -14.94 -19.94 4.15
N ALA A 53 -15.13 -18.92 3.31
CA ALA A 53 -15.46 -17.54 3.63
C ALA A 53 -16.26 -17.36 4.94
N SER A 54 -15.74 -16.54 5.85
CA SER A 54 -16.46 -16.13 7.04
C SER A 54 -17.54 -15.11 6.67
N LEU A 55 -18.78 -15.58 6.57
CA LEU A 55 -20.00 -14.79 6.67
C LEU A 55 -20.15 -14.28 8.11
N LEU A 56 -20.04 -12.97 8.33
CA LEU A 56 -20.54 -12.32 9.55
C LEU A 56 -21.96 -11.79 9.27
N HIS A 57 -22.96 -12.61 9.60
CA HIS A 57 -24.34 -12.17 9.76
C HIS A 57 -24.52 -11.59 11.16
N HIS A 58 -24.71 -10.27 11.27
CA HIS A 58 -25.32 -9.67 12.46
C HIS A 58 -26.84 -9.81 12.36
N ARG A 59 -27.41 -10.72 13.16
CA ARG A 59 -28.83 -10.68 13.55
C ARG A 59 -29.01 -9.58 14.60
N THR A 60 -29.59 -8.45 14.22
CA THR A 60 -30.18 -7.50 15.17
C THR A 60 -31.60 -7.98 15.48
N THR A 61 -31.83 -8.40 16.72
CA THR A 61 -33.17 -8.51 17.29
C THR A 61 -33.55 -7.15 17.86
N LEU A 62 -34.63 -6.58 17.33
CA LEU A 62 -35.31 -5.41 17.86
C LEU A 62 -35.78 -5.68 19.29
N ASN A 63 -35.37 -4.87 20.24
CA ASN A 63 -36.11 -4.67 21.49
C ASN A 63 -36.22 -3.17 21.76
N ASN A 64 -37.48 -2.72 21.79
CA ASN A 64 -37.90 -1.33 21.97
C ASN A 64 -37.74 -0.89 23.44
N GLY A 65 -37.16 0.29 23.65
CA GLY A 65 -37.21 1.05 24.91
C GLY A 65 -36.84 2.53 24.66
N PRO A 66 -37.60 3.52 25.17
CA PRO A 66 -37.45 4.93 24.80
C PRO A 66 -36.32 5.66 25.57
N PRO A 67 -35.90 6.87 25.12
CA PRO A 67 -34.64 7.49 25.53
C PRO A 67 -34.79 8.32 26.82
N LEU A 68 -33.75 8.29 27.66
CA LEU A 68 -33.61 9.22 28.78
C LEU A 68 -32.76 10.43 28.33
N GLU A 69 -33.40 11.59 28.23
CA GLU A 69 -32.75 12.89 28.12
C GLU A 69 -32.00 13.22 29.42
N ALA A 70 -30.75 13.67 29.32
CA ALA A 70 -30.05 14.36 30.40
C ALA A 70 -29.50 15.70 29.89
N LYS A 71 -30.27 16.76 30.11
CA LYS A 71 -29.83 18.16 30.13
C LYS A 71 -28.98 18.41 31.37
N LEU A 72 -27.86 19.13 31.24
CA LEU A 72 -27.26 20.01 32.27
C LEU A 72 -26.18 20.88 31.57
N ARG A 73 -26.55 22.08 31.12
CA ARG A 73 -26.36 23.41 31.76
C ARG A 73 -24.89 23.91 31.74
N CYS A 74 -24.66 24.85 30.82
CA CYS A 74 -23.57 25.82 30.86
C CYS A 74 -23.72 26.80 32.03
N SER A 75 -22.61 27.14 32.68
CA SER A 75 -22.43 28.44 33.33
C SER A 75 -20.95 28.70 33.67
N ASN A 76 -20.52 29.94 33.39
CA ASN A 76 -19.31 30.65 33.86
C ASN A 76 -18.03 30.45 33.02
N LEU A 77 -17.19 31.44 32.68
CA LEU A 77 -17.08 32.90 32.87
C LEU A 77 -15.95 33.34 31.90
N LEU A 78 -16.20 34.23 30.93
CA LEU A 78 -15.68 35.61 30.81
C LEU A 78 -14.20 35.90 31.13
N HIS A 79 -13.57 36.59 30.16
CA HIS A 79 -12.33 37.40 30.18
C HIS A 79 -10.99 36.72 29.84
N HIS A 80 -10.54 36.88 28.59
CA HIS A 80 -9.49 37.86 28.27
C HIS A 80 -9.44 38.16 26.78
N GLY A 81 -9.27 39.45 26.46
CA GLY A 81 -9.27 39.96 25.10
C GLY A 81 -7.87 40.17 24.53
N LYS A 82 -7.88 40.32 23.20
CA LYS A 82 -6.88 40.98 22.35
C LYS A 82 -5.48 40.35 22.31
N HIS A 83 -5.19 39.68 21.20
CA HIS A 83 -4.14 40.15 20.29
C HIS A 83 -4.43 39.62 18.87
N ILE A 84 -4.95 40.51 18.01
CA ILE A 84 -5.07 40.30 16.57
C ILE A 84 -3.66 40.48 16.00
N ARG A 85 -3.06 39.42 15.45
CA ARG A 85 -1.98 39.53 14.45
C ARG A 85 -2.48 38.99 13.13
N ARG A 86 -2.75 39.92 12.20
CA ARG A 86 -2.87 39.62 10.77
C ARG A 86 -1.50 39.14 10.29
N TYR A 87 -1.41 37.92 9.78
CA TYR A 87 -0.29 37.52 8.93
C TYR A 87 -0.74 37.65 7.48
N SER A 88 -0.18 38.66 6.81
CA SER A 88 -0.16 38.79 5.36
C SER A 88 0.72 37.70 4.77
N THR A 89 0.19 36.97 3.81
CA THR A 89 0.89 35.97 3.00
C THR A 89 1.71 36.65 1.91
N THR A 90 3.02 36.36 1.86
CA THR A 90 3.85 36.52 0.67
C THR A 90 4.89 35.39 0.62
N PRO A 91 5.09 34.72 -0.53
CA PRO A 91 5.94 33.54 -0.64
C PRO A 91 7.41 33.94 -0.74
N ALA A 92 8.26 33.36 0.10
CA ALA A 92 9.70 33.63 0.08
C ALA A 92 10.43 32.70 -0.92
N THR A 93 11.02 33.34 -1.92
CA THR A 93 12.04 32.84 -2.84
C THR A 93 13.35 32.51 -2.12
N TYR A 94 13.95 31.38 -2.49
CA TYR A 94 15.29 30.92 -2.10
C TYR A 94 16.40 31.89 -2.57
N LEU A 95 17.34 32.23 -1.70
CA LEU A 95 18.68 32.70 -2.06
C LEU A 95 19.71 32.29 -0.99
N ASP A 96 20.84 31.79 -1.48
CA ASP A 96 22.05 31.32 -0.80
C ASP A 96 22.75 32.39 0.05
N SER A 97 23.26 32.00 1.23
CA SER A 97 24.61 32.41 1.71
C SER A 97 24.98 31.73 3.04
N THR A 98 26.24 31.29 3.12
CA THR A 98 26.97 30.65 4.24
C THR A 98 27.39 31.63 5.38
N PRO A 99 27.94 31.14 6.52
CA PRO A 99 27.60 31.62 7.87
C PRO A 99 28.70 32.46 8.56
N ASP A 100 28.34 33.19 9.62
CA ASP A 100 29.30 33.56 10.68
C ASP A 100 28.69 33.78 12.08
N SER A 101 29.37 33.16 13.07
CA SER A 101 29.58 33.50 14.49
C SER A 101 28.43 33.62 15.53
N ALA A 102 28.44 32.63 16.44
CA ALA A 102 28.52 32.71 17.91
C ALA A 102 27.49 33.45 18.82
N THR A 103 26.82 32.62 19.64
CA THR A 103 26.48 32.75 21.09
C THR A 103 25.47 33.79 21.59
N LYS A 104 24.34 33.31 22.14
CA LYS A 104 23.99 33.33 23.57
C LYS A 104 22.69 32.58 23.86
N GLY A 105 22.66 31.83 24.96
CA GLY A 105 21.64 30.85 25.30
C GLY A 105 20.31 31.43 25.77
N SER A 106 19.26 30.63 25.58
CA SER A 106 18.04 30.66 26.37
C SER A 106 17.46 29.26 26.49
N THR A 107 16.83 29.04 27.63
CA THR A 107 16.35 27.82 28.26
C THR A 107 15.44 26.92 27.43
N LEU A 108 15.61 25.61 27.61
CA LEU A 108 14.86 24.52 26.97
C LEU A 108 13.34 24.67 27.10
N ASP A 109 12.67 24.73 25.96
CA ASP A 109 11.30 24.23 25.78
C ASP A 109 11.39 22.85 25.12
N ASN A 110 11.14 21.80 25.90
CA ASN A 110 11.17 20.40 25.46
C ASN A 110 9.90 20.05 24.64
N LYS A 111 9.84 20.48 23.38
CA LYS A 111 8.97 19.86 22.37
C LYS A 111 9.83 18.93 21.52
N GLY A 112 9.63 17.62 21.68
CA GLY A 112 10.42 16.58 21.01
C GLY A 112 10.45 16.76 19.48
N GLU A 113 11.64 17.00 18.94
CA GLU A 113 11.87 17.13 17.50
C GLU A 113 11.83 15.74 16.84
N ARG A 114 11.10 15.63 15.72
CA ARG A 114 10.82 14.36 15.02
C ARG A 114 11.96 13.98 14.09
N VAL A 115 12.63 12.86 14.35
CA VAL A 115 13.65 12.31 13.47
C VAL A 115 13.02 11.29 12.51
N ILE A 116 12.45 11.77 11.40
CA ILE A 116 12.15 10.88 10.27
C ILE A 116 13.28 10.92 9.23
N ASP A 117 14.01 12.03 9.04
CA ASP A 117 15.01 12.09 7.95
C ASP A 117 16.20 13.08 8.10
N ARG A 118 16.59 13.52 9.31
CA ARG A 118 17.88 14.22 9.52
C ARG A 118 18.97 13.27 10.06
N PRO A 119 20.28 13.52 9.80
CA PRO A 119 21.34 12.83 10.52
C PRO A 119 21.22 13.20 12.01
N PRO A 120 21.08 12.24 12.93
CA PRO A 120 20.95 12.55 14.35
C PRO A 120 22.26 13.13 14.89
N ASN A 121 22.15 14.21 15.67
CA ASN A 121 23.29 14.74 16.40
C ASN A 121 23.46 13.95 17.70
N THR A 122 24.67 13.98 18.25
CA THR A 122 25.04 13.32 19.52
C THR A 122 24.23 13.81 20.74
N SER A 123 23.41 14.85 20.59
CA SER A 123 22.51 15.43 21.59
C SER A 123 21.07 14.91 21.55
N ASP A 124 20.70 14.03 20.61
CA ASP A 124 19.32 13.53 20.49
C ASP A 124 18.99 12.54 21.63
N VAL A 125 18.48 13.08 22.74
CA VAL A 125 17.94 12.34 23.88
C VAL A 125 16.61 11.67 23.46
N PRO A 126 16.37 10.39 23.80
CA PRO A 126 15.14 9.71 23.42
C PRO A 126 13.98 10.18 24.30
N LEU A 127 13.24 11.18 23.84
CA LEU A 127 11.95 11.56 24.42
C LEU A 127 10.92 11.68 23.29
N GLY A 128 10.32 10.56 22.93
CA GLY A 128 9.17 10.54 22.02
C GLY A 128 8.45 9.20 22.04
N ARG A 129 7.13 9.22 22.25
CA ARG A 129 6.21 8.06 22.25
C ARG A 129 6.09 7.37 20.87
N TYR A 130 6.82 7.85 19.87
CA TYR A 130 6.64 7.60 18.43
C TYR A 130 7.67 6.61 17.83
N TYR A 131 8.47 5.93 18.66
CA TYR A 131 9.26 4.79 18.18
C TYR A 131 8.32 3.62 17.90
N ILE A 132 8.51 2.94 16.76
CA ILE A 132 7.87 1.64 16.55
C ILE A 132 8.28 0.75 17.71
N ARG A 133 7.36 0.52 18.66
CA ARG A 133 7.62 -0.37 19.78
C ARG A 133 8.07 -1.69 19.17
N PRO A 134 9.20 -2.26 19.63
CA PRO A 134 9.65 -3.52 19.08
C PRO A 134 8.52 -4.53 19.25
N ASN A 135 8.06 -5.15 18.16
CA ASN A 135 7.21 -6.34 18.30
C ASN A 135 8.01 -7.36 19.10
N ASP A 136 7.32 -8.20 19.87
CA ASP A 136 7.95 -9.24 20.67
C ASP A 136 8.93 -10.09 19.84
N GLU A 137 8.72 -10.23 18.52
CA GLU A 137 9.57 -10.97 17.59
C GLU A 137 10.92 -10.30 17.27
N ILE A 138 11.00 -8.97 17.12
CA ILE A 138 12.24 -8.22 16.78
C ILE A 138 12.51 -7.19 17.88
N SER A 139 12.61 -7.65 19.12
CA SER A 139 13.01 -6.80 20.25
C SER A 139 14.53 -6.76 20.42
N PRO A 140 15.11 -5.61 20.83
CA PRO A 140 16.53 -5.50 21.18
C PRO A 140 17.02 -6.61 22.09
N HIS A 141 16.24 -6.92 23.13
CA HIS A 141 16.54 -8.01 24.04
C HIS A 141 16.61 -9.38 23.36
N ARG A 142 15.64 -9.74 22.49
CA ARG A 142 15.64 -11.05 21.84
C ARG A 142 16.76 -11.22 20.82
N VAL A 143 17.01 -10.21 19.98
CA VAL A 143 18.03 -10.31 18.92
C VAL A 143 19.44 -10.37 19.52
N LEU A 144 19.72 -9.58 20.57
CA LEU A 144 21.04 -9.60 21.21
C LEU A 144 21.32 -10.89 22.00
N ASN A 145 20.26 -11.60 22.42
CA ASN A 145 20.36 -12.87 23.12
C ASN A 145 20.16 -14.10 22.20
N ALA A 146 20.03 -13.89 20.89
CA ALA A 146 19.91 -14.98 19.94
C ALA A 146 21.21 -15.79 19.83
N ARG A 147 21.09 -17.06 19.41
CA ARG A 147 22.28 -17.92 19.17
C ARG A 147 23.10 -17.45 17.97
N THR A 148 22.44 -16.90 16.96
CA THR A 148 23.08 -16.26 15.82
C THR A 148 23.59 -14.88 16.26
N ARG A 149 24.79 -14.50 15.81
CA ARG A 149 25.42 -13.22 16.20
C ARG A 149 25.33 -12.14 15.11
N PHE A 150 25.06 -12.57 13.88
CA PHE A 150 25.04 -11.71 12.69
C PHE A 150 23.67 -11.91 12.03
N HIS A 151 22.82 -10.89 12.14
CA HIS A 151 21.43 -10.91 11.69
C HIS A 151 21.27 -10.02 10.47
N LEU A 152 20.57 -10.54 9.45
CA LEU A 152 20.07 -9.74 8.35
C LEU A 152 18.55 -9.64 8.44
N ILE A 153 18.05 -8.45 8.72
CA ILE A 153 16.63 -8.12 8.82
C ILE A 153 16.25 -7.35 7.54
N THR A 154 15.17 -7.76 6.88
CA THR A 154 14.72 -7.11 5.64
C THR A 154 13.39 -6.41 5.84
N GLY A 155 13.20 -5.30 5.15
CA GLY A 155 11.93 -4.57 5.17
C GLY A 155 11.83 -3.59 4.00
N PRO A 156 10.62 -3.31 3.50
CA PRO A 156 10.42 -2.38 2.39
C PRO A 156 10.81 -0.94 2.79
N LEU A 157 10.97 -0.06 1.81
CA LEU A 157 11.23 1.38 2.04
C LEU A 157 10.15 1.97 2.94
N GLY A 158 10.53 2.81 3.91
CA GLY A 158 9.57 3.42 4.85
C GLY A 158 9.04 2.52 5.99
N SER A 159 9.47 1.26 6.08
CA SER A 159 9.06 0.34 7.16
C SER A 159 9.66 0.64 8.56
N GLY A 160 10.35 1.76 8.73
CA GLY A 160 10.98 2.14 10.00
C GLY A 160 12.23 1.35 10.38
N LYS A 161 12.91 0.70 9.42
CA LYS A 161 14.19 0.00 9.62
C LYS A 161 15.21 0.86 10.39
N ARG A 162 15.43 2.10 9.93
CA ARG A 162 16.37 3.05 10.53
C ARG A 162 15.99 3.37 11.98
N THR A 163 14.74 3.70 12.23
CA THR A 163 14.21 3.97 13.58
C THR A 163 14.38 2.77 14.51
N ARG A 164 14.22 1.54 14.00
CA ARG A 164 14.49 0.32 14.77
C ARG A 164 15.98 0.14 15.08
N LEU A 165 16.88 0.36 14.12
CA LEU A 165 18.33 0.36 14.37
C LEU A 165 18.74 1.37 15.44
N LEU A 166 18.14 2.56 15.44
CA LEU A 166 18.35 3.54 16.51
C LEU A 166 17.86 3.01 17.87
N GLY A 167 16.70 2.36 17.92
CA GLY A 167 16.24 1.65 19.12
C GLY A 167 17.23 0.58 19.62
N PHE A 168 17.84 -0.18 18.70
CA PHE A 168 18.92 -1.12 19.04
C PHE A 168 20.15 -0.41 19.59
N LYS A 169 20.54 0.72 19.01
CA LYS A 169 21.69 1.53 19.48
C LYS A 169 21.52 1.90 20.94
N TYR A 170 20.42 2.56 21.29
CA TYR A 170 20.17 3.03 22.65
C TYR A 170 20.11 1.88 23.66
N TYR A 171 19.44 0.78 23.32
CA TYR A 171 19.37 -0.40 24.19
C TYR A 171 20.75 -1.03 24.39
N ALA A 172 21.53 -1.19 23.31
CA ALA A 172 22.85 -1.82 23.37
C ALA A 172 23.84 -0.97 24.20
N GLU A 173 23.82 0.35 24.03
CA GLU A 173 24.62 1.28 24.86
C GLU A 173 24.23 1.16 26.34
N ALA A 174 22.92 1.11 26.65
CA ALA A 174 22.43 0.99 28.02
C ALA A 174 22.84 -0.32 28.72
N VAL A 175 23.03 -1.41 27.96
CA VAL A 175 23.49 -2.70 28.50
C VAL A 175 25.01 -2.93 28.33
N GLY A 176 25.76 -1.89 27.96
CA GLY A 176 27.23 -1.85 27.99
C GLY A 176 27.94 -2.34 26.73
N TYR A 177 27.31 -2.30 25.56
CA TYR A 177 27.98 -2.55 24.28
C TYR A 177 28.58 -1.27 23.71
N SER A 178 29.76 -1.40 23.10
CA SER A 178 30.30 -0.39 22.19
C SER A 178 29.58 -0.51 20.84
N VAL A 179 28.88 0.54 20.41
CA VAL A 179 28.08 0.52 19.18
C VAL A 179 28.85 1.17 18.02
N ILE A 180 28.91 0.48 16.88
CA ILE A 180 29.39 1.02 15.61
C ILE A 180 28.21 1.09 14.65
N TYR A 181 27.77 2.31 14.33
CA TYR A 181 26.69 2.55 13.37
C TYR A 181 27.27 2.75 11.97
N LEU A 182 26.82 1.95 11.00
CA LEU A 182 27.31 1.95 9.62
C LEU A 182 26.16 2.22 8.65
N SER A 183 26.00 3.47 8.21
CA SER A 183 25.18 3.77 7.03
C SER A 183 26.00 3.56 5.76
N LEU A 184 25.75 2.49 5.02
CA LEU A 184 26.61 2.12 3.90
C LEU A 184 26.56 3.14 2.75
N PRO A 185 27.70 3.56 2.19
CA PRO A 185 27.75 4.47 1.05
C PRO A 185 27.44 3.76 -0.28
N LEU A 186 27.31 4.55 -1.35
CA LEU A 186 27.10 4.07 -2.74
C LEU A 186 28.39 4.08 -3.58
N ASP A 187 29.54 4.20 -2.94
CA ASP A 187 30.83 4.31 -3.62
C ASP A 187 31.20 3.01 -4.35
N LYS A 188 31.74 3.14 -5.57
CA LYS A 188 31.98 2.01 -6.46
C LYS A 188 33.38 1.41 -6.31
N ASP A 189 34.38 2.21 -5.95
CA ASP A 189 35.74 1.77 -5.73
C ASP A 189 36.04 1.54 -4.23
N VAL A 190 37.02 0.67 -3.97
CA VAL A 190 37.38 0.21 -2.62
C VAL A 190 37.83 1.36 -1.73
N LYS A 191 38.68 2.25 -2.24
CA LYS A 191 39.29 3.33 -1.45
C LYS A 191 38.23 4.35 -1.03
N SER A 192 37.39 4.80 -1.96
CA SER A 192 36.31 5.75 -1.67
C SER A 192 35.30 5.15 -0.70
N PHE A 193 34.95 3.86 -0.87
CA PHE A 193 34.04 3.15 0.03
C PHE A 193 34.54 3.16 1.48
N TRP A 194 35.77 2.72 1.74
CA TRP A 194 36.33 2.68 3.09
C TRP A 194 36.53 4.08 3.67
N HIS A 195 36.90 5.05 2.86
CA HIS A 195 36.99 6.44 3.28
C HIS A 195 35.62 7.01 3.70
N SER A 196 34.54 6.66 2.99
CA SER A 196 33.18 7.03 3.38
C SER A 196 32.71 6.30 4.64
N VAL A 197 33.13 5.04 4.86
CA VAL A 197 32.91 4.32 6.11
C VAL A 197 33.60 5.04 7.28
N TYR A 198 34.85 5.48 7.11
CA TYR A 198 35.58 6.29 8.09
C TYR A 198 34.81 7.57 8.44
N LYS A 199 34.35 8.31 7.43
CA LYS A 199 33.54 9.53 7.62
C LYS A 199 32.21 9.29 8.34
N THR A 200 31.63 8.10 8.16
CA THR A 200 30.36 7.73 8.78
C THR A 200 30.53 7.40 10.27
N ILE A 201 31.63 6.73 10.62
CA ILE A 201 31.92 6.34 12.01
C ILE A 201 32.41 7.52 12.84
N GLN A 202 33.17 8.44 12.22
CA GLN A 202 33.86 9.55 12.89
C GLN A 202 34.66 9.08 14.12
N PRO A 203 35.75 8.30 13.91
CA PRO A 203 36.59 7.85 15.01
C PRO A 203 37.08 9.00 15.90
N SER A 204 37.34 8.71 17.18
CA SER A 204 37.94 9.68 18.12
C SER A 204 39.26 10.24 17.58
N ALA A 205 39.66 11.43 18.04
CA ALA A 205 40.89 12.12 17.60
C ALA A 205 42.18 11.28 17.77
N GLU A 206 42.19 10.26 18.61
CA GLU A 206 43.32 9.32 18.75
C GLU A 206 43.49 8.37 17.54
N ASN A 207 42.48 8.28 16.65
CA ASN A 207 42.43 7.40 15.48
C ASN A 207 42.26 8.21 14.17
N GLU A 208 43.10 9.23 13.96
CA GLU A 208 43.01 10.17 12.82
C GLU A 208 43.25 9.57 11.42
N LYS A 209 43.79 8.36 11.32
CA LYS A 209 44.13 7.78 10.00
C LYS A 209 42.85 7.36 9.27
N PRO A 210 42.55 7.95 8.08
CA PRO A 210 41.41 7.54 7.28
C PRO A 210 41.55 6.09 6.82
N PHE A 211 40.44 5.37 6.70
CA PHE A 211 40.47 4.02 6.16
C PHE A 211 40.68 4.06 4.65
N HIS A 212 41.75 3.45 4.17
CA HIS A 212 42.02 3.25 2.75
C HIS A 212 41.55 1.88 2.27
N ASP A 213 41.50 0.90 3.17
CA ASP A 213 41.02 -0.44 2.91
C ASP A 213 40.34 -1.07 4.14
N TRP A 214 40.01 -2.35 4.03
CA TRP A 214 39.38 -3.12 5.09
C TRP A 214 40.31 -3.48 6.26
N LEU A 215 41.65 -3.47 6.05
CA LEU A 215 42.65 -3.75 7.09
C LEU A 215 42.72 -2.58 8.09
N ASP A 216 42.64 -1.35 7.59
CA ASP A 216 42.57 -0.16 8.43
C ASP A 216 41.34 -0.20 9.34
N PHE A 217 40.17 -0.50 8.76
CA PHE A 217 38.93 -0.67 9.51
C PHE A 217 39.01 -1.80 10.53
N MET A 218 39.59 -2.94 10.17
CA MET A 218 39.79 -4.05 11.10
C MET A 218 40.72 -3.69 12.26
N SER A 219 41.78 -2.93 12.00
CA SER A 219 42.73 -2.48 13.02
C SER A 219 42.03 -1.57 14.02
N TYR A 220 41.18 -0.66 13.53
CA TYR A 220 40.31 0.17 14.37
C TYR A 220 39.38 -0.67 15.26
N VAL A 221 38.65 -1.63 14.69
CA VAL A 221 37.73 -2.49 15.46
C VAL A 221 38.46 -3.32 16.52
N LYS A 222 39.65 -3.85 16.20
CA LYS A 222 40.49 -4.60 17.15
C LYS A 222 40.88 -3.77 18.37
N GLY A 223 41.04 -2.45 18.22
CA GLY A 223 41.35 -1.54 19.32
C GLY A 223 40.22 -1.35 20.33
N ILE A 224 38.97 -1.69 19.96
CA ILE A 224 37.80 -1.49 20.82
C ILE A 224 37.68 -2.64 21.82
N LYS A 225 37.76 -2.31 23.10
CA LYS A 225 37.63 -3.27 24.22
C LYS A 225 36.16 -3.63 24.48
N GLY A 226 35.94 -4.85 24.97
CA GLY A 226 34.62 -5.32 25.41
C GLY A 226 33.71 -5.81 24.28
N LYS A 227 32.40 -5.88 24.57
CA LYS A 227 31.37 -6.31 23.62
C LYS A 227 31.12 -5.22 22.58
N VAL A 228 31.07 -5.59 21.31
CA VAL A 228 30.87 -4.65 20.20
C VAL A 228 29.66 -5.09 19.39
N ILE A 229 28.83 -4.13 19.00
CA ILE A 229 27.75 -4.36 18.04
C ILE A 229 27.85 -3.44 16.84
N PHE A 230 27.74 -4.03 15.66
CA PHE A 230 27.59 -3.31 14.40
C PHE A 230 26.11 -3.16 14.05
N LEU A 231 25.70 -1.94 13.76
CA LEU A 231 24.37 -1.61 13.26
C LEU A 231 24.51 -1.13 11.83
N VAL A 232 24.22 -2.00 10.87
CA VAL A 232 24.42 -1.74 9.44
C VAL A 232 23.11 -1.32 8.79
N GLU A 233 23.03 -0.08 8.35
CA GLU A 233 21.90 0.46 7.60
C GLU A 233 22.15 0.36 6.08
N ASN A 234 21.10 0.05 5.32
CA ASN A 234 21.10 0.00 3.85
C ASN A 234 22.07 -1.05 3.29
N ILE A 235 22.13 -2.25 3.89
CA ILE A 235 23.02 -3.33 3.44
C ILE A 235 22.75 -3.76 2.00
N ASP A 236 21.53 -3.57 1.50
CA ASP A 236 21.16 -3.80 0.11
C ASP A 236 21.97 -2.97 -0.90
N ARG A 237 22.59 -1.85 -0.50
CA ARG A 237 23.52 -1.10 -1.36
C ARG A 237 24.71 -1.95 -1.82
N LEU A 238 25.11 -2.96 -1.05
CA LEU A 238 26.17 -3.88 -1.46
C LEU A 238 25.82 -4.68 -2.73
N THR A 239 24.54 -4.76 -3.11
CA THR A 239 24.12 -5.46 -4.34
C THR A 239 24.54 -4.74 -5.63
N ILE A 240 24.79 -3.43 -5.55
CA ILE A 240 25.09 -2.57 -6.72
C ILE A 240 26.51 -1.99 -6.73
N VAL A 241 27.28 -2.13 -5.65
CA VAL A 241 28.71 -1.79 -5.62
C VAL A 241 29.57 -2.86 -6.31
N SER A 242 30.85 -2.56 -6.53
CA SER A 242 31.77 -3.49 -7.17
C SER A 242 31.96 -4.80 -6.37
N PRO A 243 32.23 -5.93 -7.05
CA PRO A 243 32.46 -7.21 -6.36
C PRO A 243 33.60 -7.16 -5.33
N SER A 244 34.63 -6.34 -5.57
CA SER A 244 35.76 -6.17 -4.64
C SER A 244 35.31 -5.52 -3.33
N VAL A 245 34.55 -4.42 -3.39
CA VAL A 245 33.99 -3.76 -2.19
C VAL A 245 33.12 -4.73 -1.40
N ARG A 246 32.23 -5.45 -2.08
CA ARG A 246 31.33 -6.43 -1.45
C ARG A 246 32.12 -7.54 -0.74
N ARG A 247 33.15 -8.07 -1.40
CA ARG A 247 34.02 -9.13 -0.86
C ARG A 247 34.77 -8.64 0.37
N ASP A 248 35.39 -7.47 0.29
CA ASP A 248 36.16 -6.88 1.39
C ASP A 248 35.25 -6.67 2.61
N PHE A 249 34.06 -6.10 2.41
CA PHE A 249 33.09 -5.91 3.48
C PHE A 249 32.72 -7.22 4.19
N PHE A 250 32.34 -8.26 3.46
CA PHE A 250 31.99 -9.55 4.08
C PHE A 250 33.19 -10.28 4.68
N ASN A 251 34.39 -10.10 4.13
CA ASN A 251 35.61 -10.67 4.68
C ASN A 251 35.88 -10.13 6.09
N VAL A 252 35.69 -8.82 6.32
CA VAL A 252 35.81 -8.21 7.65
C VAL A 252 34.92 -8.92 8.67
N PHE A 253 33.63 -9.02 8.39
CA PHE A 253 32.67 -9.61 9.32
C PHE A 253 32.91 -11.12 9.52
N SER A 254 33.35 -11.84 8.48
CA SER A 254 33.73 -13.25 8.60
C SER A 254 34.92 -13.42 9.56
N VAL A 255 36.00 -12.66 9.35
CA VAL A 255 37.21 -12.71 10.19
C VAL A 255 36.91 -12.26 11.62
N LEU A 256 36.13 -11.20 11.81
CA LEU A 256 35.72 -10.73 13.14
C LEU A 256 34.87 -11.77 13.89
N SER A 257 34.00 -12.50 13.19
CA SER A 257 33.15 -13.54 13.81
C SER A 257 33.93 -14.72 14.38
N GLU A 258 35.13 -14.99 13.83
CA GLU A 258 36.03 -16.05 14.26
C GLU A 258 36.95 -15.61 15.41
N ILE A 259 37.53 -14.41 15.31
CA ILE A 259 38.58 -13.94 16.22
C ILE A 259 38.00 -13.31 17.50
N ARG A 260 36.79 -12.75 17.45
CA ARG A 260 36.19 -11.93 18.51
C ARG A 260 34.76 -12.40 18.79
N PRO A 261 34.55 -13.42 19.64
CA PRO A 261 33.23 -14.01 19.80
C PRO A 261 32.16 -13.09 20.38
N GLU A 262 32.57 -12.02 21.05
CA GLU A 262 31.78 -10.93 21.62
C GLU A 262 31.30 -9.87 20.61
N ILE A 263 31.57 -10.06 19.31
CA ILE A 263 31.05 -9.20 18.23
C ILE A 263 29.68 -9.68 17.75
N TYR A 264 28.76 -8.72 17.67
CA TYR A 264 27.44 -8.88 17.09
C TYR A 264 27.26 -7.92 15.90
N ALA A 265 26.41 -8.30 14.95
CA ALA A 265 26.05 -7.43 13.85
C ALA A 265 24.55 -7.55 13.53
N ILE A 266 23.87 -6.42 13.40
CA ILE A 266 22.50 -6.34 12.91
C ILE A 266 22.54 -5.50 11.65
N ALA A 267 22.25 -6.12 10.52
CA ALA A 267 22.13 -5.45 9.24
C ALA A 267 20.67 -5.33 8.83
N MET A 268 20.27 -4.16 8.35
CA MET A 268 18.96 -3.91 7.79
C MET A 268 19.05 -3.43 6.34
N GLY A 269 18.19 -3.98 5.49
CA GLY A 269 18.09 -3.58 4.09
C GLY A 269 16.73 -3.82 3.46
N THR A 270 16.58 -3.43 2.21
CA THR A 270 15.42 -3.79 1.38
C THR A 270 15.45 -5.27 1.00
N TRP A 271 14.42 -5.73 0.28
CA TRP A 271 14.34 -7.11 -0.21
C TRP A 271 15.56 -7.50 -1.07
N ALA A 272 16.21 -6.56 -1.74
CA ALA A 272 17.42 -6.77 -2.51
C ALA A 272 18.56 -7.37 -1.67
N ALA A 273 18.61 -7.08 -0.36
CA ALA A 273 19.64 -7.62 0.53
C ALA A 273 19.63 -9.16 0.59
N THR A 274 18.49 -9.81 0.33
CA THR A 274 18.40 -11.28 0.28
C THR A 274 19.29 -11.89 -0.82
N ARG A 275 19.53 -11.13 -1.90
CA ARG A 275 20.37 -11.56 -3.04
C ARG A 275 21.86 -11.59 -2.72
N LEU A 276 22.27 -10.96 -1.62
CA LEU A 276 23.66 -10.99 -1.14
C LEU A 276 24.09 -12.38 -0.69
N GLY A 277 23.15 -13.25 -0.30
CA GLY A 277 23.43 -14.63 0.12
C GLY A 277 23.43 -15.67 -1.01
N THR A 278 22.99 -15.32 -2.22
CA THR A 278 22.70 -16.31 -3.29
C THR A 278 23.68 -16.28 -4.46
N LYS A 279 24.43 -15.19 -4.64
CA LYS A 279 25.38 -15.04 -5.76
C LYS A 279 26.81 -14.94 -5.21
N GLU A 280 27.56 -16.02 -5.44
CA GLU A 280 29.03 -16.08 -5.48
C GLU A 280 29.86 -16.26 -4.20
N THR A 281 29.32 -16.18 -2.98
CA THR A 281 30.14 -16.42 -1.77
C THR A 281 29.47 -17.36 -0.78
N LYS A 282 30.13 -18.50 -0.50
CA LYS A 282 29.82 -19.43 0.61
C LYS A 282 30.02 -18.80 2.01
N THR A 283 30.20 -17.49 2.10
CA THR A 283 30.74 -16.75 3.25
C THR A 283 30.07 -15.39 3.41
N ALA A 284 28.75 -15.29 3.28
CA ALA A 284 28.04 -14.15 3.85
C ALA A 284 27.94 -14.42 5.38
N PRO A 285 28.62 -13.63 6.25
CA PRO A 285 28.63 -13.88 7.69
C PRO A 285 27.27 -13.61 8.34
N PHE A 286 26.40 -12.88 7.64
CA PHE A 286 25.04 -12.63 8.08
C PHE A 286 24.16 -13.85 7.82
N ASN A 287 23.64 -14.42 8.89
CA ASN A 287 22.59 -15.40 8.77
C ASN A 287 21.34 -14.67 8.29
N LEU A 288 20.89 -15.05 7.09
CA LEU A 288 19.63 -14.60 6.54
C LEU A 288 18.51 -15.26 7.36
N ASP A 289 18.07 -14.59 8.40
CA ASP A 289 16.87 -14.97 9.12
C ASP A 289 15.66 -14.44 8.35
N LEU A 290 15.29 -15.18 7.29
CA LEU A 290 14.16 -14.86 6.39
C LEU A 290 12.82 -14.70 7.12
N ASP A 291 12.71 -15.21 8.35
CA ASP A 291 11.51 -15.10 9.17
C ASP A 291 11.48 -13.77 9.96
N THR A 292 12.58 -12.99 9.96
CA THR A 292 12.65 -11.63 10.55
C THR A 292 12.47 -10.51 9.51
N ARG A 293 11.30 -10.47 8.86
CA ARG A 293 10.89 -9.27 8.14
C ARG A 293 10.47 -8.19 9.14
N VAL A 294 10.77 -6.93 8.86
CA VAL A 294 10.26 -5.83 9.68
C VAL A 294 8.74 -5.82 9.62
N PRO A 295 8.03 -6.09 10.73
CA PRO A 295 6.59 -6.13 10.71
C PRO A 295 6.05 -4.72 10.56
N TYR A 296 4.97 -4.62 9.80
CA TYR A 296 4.10 -3.44 9.76
C TYR A 296 3.32 -3.35 11.07
N PHE A 297 2.75 -2.18 11.34
CA PHE A 297 1.90 -2.00 12.51
C PHE A 297 0.68 -2.91 12.44
N SER A 298 0.39 -3.60 13.55
CA SER A 298 -0.92 -4.21 13.76
C SER A 298 -1.99 -3.12 13.86
N ARG A 299 -3.26 -3.52 13.74
CA ARG A 299 -4.38 -2.61 13.96
C ARG A 299 -4.31 -1.95 15.34
N SER A 300 -4.08 -2.75 16.38
CA SER A 300 -3.97 -2.25 17.75
C SER A 300 -2.82 -1.27 17.94
N GLN A 301 -1.68 -1.48 17.26
CA GLN A 301 -0.56 -0.55 17.33
C GLN A 301 -0.86 0.79 16.66
N VAL A 302 -1.65 0.79 15.59
CA VAL A 302 -2.12 2.04 14.97
C VAL A 302 -3.13 2.72 15.89
N GLU A 303 -4.07 1.97 16.49
CA GLU A 303 -5.03 2.51 17.48
C GLU A 303 -4.29 3.15 18.67
N ASP A 304 -3.36 2.44 19.32
CA ASP A 304 -2.55 2.95 20.43
C ASP A 304 -1.75 4.21 20.04
N LEU A 305 -1.21 4.25 18.82
CA LEU A 305 -0.45 5.40 18.32
C LEU A 305 -1.35 6.62 18.17
N PHE A 306 -2.54 6.45 17.60
CA PHE A 306 -3.48 7.54 17.40
C PHE A 306 -4.18 7.97 18.69
N ASP A 307 -4.34 7.08 19.67
CA ASP A 307 -4.80 7.43 21.02
C ASP A 307 -3.78 8.35 21.72
N ALA A 308 -2.49 7.99 21.69
CA ALA A 308 -1.44 8.86 22.23
C ALA A 308 -1.34 10.21 21.48
N PHE A 309 -1.54 10.21 20.16
CA PHE A 309 -1.56 11.44 19.37
C PHE A 309 -2.73 12.36 19.73
N GLN A 310 -3.93 11.82 19.92
CA GLN A 310 -5.11 12.57 20.36
C GLN A 310 -4.90 13.20 21.75
N GLU A 311 -4.25 12.48 22.68
CA GLU A 311 -3.88 13.01 23.99
C GLU A 311 -2.87 14.16 23.90
N ASP A 312 -1.82 13.99 23.08
CA ASP A 312 -0.71 14.95 22.98
C ASP A 312 -1.16 16.28 22.33
N ASP A 313 -2.11 16.24 21.40
CA ASP A 313 -2.54 17.41 20.60
C ASP A 313 -3.98 17.88 20.93
N ASP A 314 -4.61 17.34 21.97
CA ASP A 314 -5.91 17.77 22.55
C ASP A 314 -7.07 17.82 21.52
N PHE A 315 -7.25 16.73 20.78
CA PHE A 315 -8.33 16.57 19.80
C PHE A 315 -8.85 15.12 19.74
N ILE A 316 -10.00 14.91 19.11
CA ILE A 316 -10.70 13.64 19.00
C ILE A 316 -10.82 13.24 17.52
N LEU A 317 -10.46 12.02 17.19
CA LEU A 317 -10.67 11.35 15.91
C LEU A 317 -11.86 10.41 16.02
N ASP A 318 -12.72 10.44 15.00
CA ASP A 318 -13.64 9.34 14.76
C ASP A 318 -12.83 8.03 14.61
N PRO A 319 -13.14 6.96 15.37
CA PRO A 319 -12.42 5.69 15.27
C PRO A 319 -12.38 5.10 13.86
N ASN A 320 -13.37 5.44 13.01
CA ASN A 320 -13.40 5.02 11.62
C ASN A 320 -12.30 5.69 10.77
N VAL A 321 -11.80 6.87 11.16
CA VAL A 321 -10.64 7.51 10.53
C VAL A 321 -9.39 6.67 10.77
N VAL A 322 -9.16 6.26 12.02
CA VAL A 322 -8.02 5.39 12.38
C VAL A 322 -8.12 4.04 11.66
N SER A 323 -9.34 3.47 11.61
CA SER A 323 -9.60 2.24 10.86
C SER A 323 -9.33 2.40 9.35
N ASP A 324 -9.74 3.52 8.74
CA ASP A 324 -9.47 3.82 7.33
C ASP A 324 -7.95 3.95 7.06
N ILE A 325 -7.23 4.65 7.94
CA ILE A 325 -5.76 4.81 7.85
C ILE A 325 -5.09 3.43 7.92
N TRP A 326 -5.44 2.58 8.89
CA TRP A 326 -4.86 1.25 9.00
C TRP A 326 -5.16 0.39 7.77
N LEU A 327 -6.41 0.34 7.32
CA LEU A 327 -6.82 -0.46 6.16
C LEU A 327 -6.13 -0.02 4.86
N ARG A 328 -6.00 1.29 4.64
CA ARG A 328 -5.40 1.84 3.43
C ARG A 328 -3.88 1.79 3.44
N SER A 329 -3.26 1.95 4.60
CA SER A 329 -1.80 1.81 4.75
C SER A 329 -1.34 0.35 4.87
N GLY A 330 -2.24 -0.56 5.25
CA GLY A 330 -1.89 -1.91 5.66
C GLY A 330 -1.01 -1.94 6.92
N GLY A 331 -0.97 -0.85 7.70
CA GLY A 331 -0.06 -0.66 8.82
C GLY A 331 1.36 -0.22 8.44
N HIS A 332 1.60 0.20 7.19
CA HIS A 332 2.92 0.65 6.75
C HIS A 332 3.40 1.88 7.55
N PRO A 333 4.52 1.78 8.31
CA PRO A 333 4.89 2.81 9.28
C PRO A 333 5.03 4.23 8.72
N ALA A 334 5.76 4.42 7.61
CA ALA A 334 5.90 5.76 7.03
C ALA A 334 4.54 6.35 6.62
N THR A 335 3.65 5.54 6.06
CA THR A 335 2.34 6.02 5.60
C THR A 335 1.42 6.36 6.78
N VAL A 336 1.45 5.56 7.85
CA VAL A 336 0.71 5.83 9.09
C VAL A 336 1.19 7.15 9.72
N CYS A 337 2.50 7.33 9.90
CA CYS A 337 3.08 8.56 10.43
C CYS A 337 2.81 9.79 9.54
N LEU A 338 2.77 9.61 8.22
CA LEU A 338 2.41 10.69 7.29
C LEU A 338 0.95 11.12 7.45
N CYS A 339 0.03 10.18 7.66
CA CYS A 339 -1.38 10.53 7.90
C CYS A 339 -1.53 11.32 9.21
N GLU A 340 -0.83 10.90 10.26
CA GLU A 340 -0.77 11.63 11.54
C GLU A 340 -0.25 13.05 11.35
N GLN A 341 0.88 13.21 10.66
CA GLN A 341 1.46 14.52 10.37
C GLN A 341 0.51 15.39 9.53
N PHE A 342 -0.13 14.82 8.52
CA PHE A 342 -1.11 15.54 7.71
C PHE A 342 -2.29 16.03 8.56
N ILE A 343 -2.80 15.20 9.48
CA ILE A 343 -3.88 15.59 10.40
C ILE A 343 -3.44 16.78 11.26
N ARG A 344 -2.25 16.72 11.84
CA ARG A 344 -1.68 17.78 12.65
C ARG A 344 -1.50 19.09 11.88
N ASP A 345 -0.82 19.04 10.73
CA ASP A 345 -0.32 20.24 10.06
C ASP A 345 -1.36 20.89 9.13
N ARG A 346 -2.30 20.11 8.60
CA ARG A 346 -3.28 20.58 7.60
C ARG A 346 -4.70 20.50 8.10
N PHE A 347 -5.05 19.36 8.69
CA PHE A 347 -6.44 19.13 9.07
C PHE A 347 -6.90 19.99 10.24
N GLN A 348 -6.01 20.26 11.22
CA GLN A 348 -6.29 21.20 12.31
C GLN A 348 -6.50 22.63 11.81
N VAL A 349 -5.83 23.06 10.74
CA VAL A 349 -5.98 24.41 10.16
C VAL A 349 -7.29 24.54 9.37
N LEU A 350 -7.79 23.44 8.80
CA LEU A 350 -9.03 23.41 8.02
C LEU A 350 -10.29 23.38 8.89
N LEU A 351 -10.15 23.07 10.17
CA LEU A 351 -11.21 23.11 11.15
C LEU A 351 -11.04 24.36 12.01
N ASP A 352 -12.11 25.16 12.15
CA ASP A 352 -12.13 26.32 13.04
C ASP A 352 -11.69 25.88 14.46
N ASP A 353 -10.98 26.72 15.23
CA ASP A 353 -10.36 26.37 16.54
C ASP A 353 -11.34 25.73 17.56
N GLN A 354 -12.65 25.84 17.31
CA GLN A 354 -13.74 25.25 18.08
C GLN A 354 -13.98 23.75 17.80
N VAL A 355 -13.57 23.23 16.64
CA VAL A 355 -13.86 21.85 16.20
C VAL A 355 -12.68 20.93 16.53
N ARG A 356 -12.67 20.45 17.77
CA ARG A 356 -11.72 19.42 18.25
C ARG A 356 -12.08 18.00 17.79
N HIS A 357 -12.97 17.84 16.82
CA HIS A 357 -13.46 16.52 16.39
C HIS A 357 -13.33 16.33 14.89
N VAL A 358 -12.56 15.32 14.49
CA VAL A 358 -12.34 14.95 13.08
C VAL A 358 -13.25 13.78 12.72
N SER A 359 -14.30 14.06 11.93
CA SER A 359 -15.19 13.01 11.42
C SER A 359 -14.60 12.29 10.21
N LEU A 360 -15.04 11.05 9.94
CA LEU A 360 -14.69 10.33 8.71
C LEU A 360 -15.07 11.11 7.45
N ALA A 361 -16.22 11.79 7.45
CA ALA A 361 -16.67 12.60 6.32
C ALA A 361 -15.70 13.75 6.03
N ALA A 362 -15.27 14.48 7.07
CA ALA A 362 -14.30 15.56 6.92
C ALA A 362 -12.94 15.02 6.46
N TRP A 363 -12.47 13.90 7.04
CA TRP A 363 -11.27 13.19 6.58
C TRP A 363 -11.36 12.85 5.09
N LYS A 364 -12.51 12.39 4.58
CA LYS A 364 -12.63 12.00 3.16
C LYS A 364 -12.83 13.17 2.20
N ARG A 365 -13.65 14.15 2.57
CA ARG A 365 -14.01 15.27 1.69
C ARG A 365 -12.86 16.26 1.49
N CYS A 366 -12.07 16.52 2.53
CA CYS A 366 -11.10 17.61 2.56
C CYS A 366 -9.66 17.21 2.21
N THR A 367 -9.32 15.92 2.14
CA THR A 367 -7.90 15.53 2.28
C THR A 367 -7.31 14.74 1.14
N ILE A 368 -8.08 13.97 0.36
CA ILE A 368 -7.49 12.98 -0.55
C ILE A 368 -6.53 13.62 -1.55
N GLU A 369 -6.88 14.78 -2.10
CA GLU A 369 -6.03 15.46 -3.07
C GLU A 369 -4.72 15.98 -2.46
N GLU A 370 -4.83 16.73 -1.36
CA GLU A 370 -3.70 17.31 -0.63
C GLU A 370 -2.83 16.22 0.02
N LEU A 371 -3.44 15.16 0.53
CA LEU A 371 -2.75 14.03 1.15
C LEU A 371 -1.82 13.35 0.16
N TYR A 372 -2.24 13.18 -1.11
CA TYR A 372 -1.33 12.63 -2.13
C TYR A 372 -0.18 13.59 -2.49
N GLN A 373 -0.39 14.90 -2.43
CA GLN A 373 0.69 15.86 -2.56
C GLN A 373 1.68 15.74 -1.38
N TRP A 374 1.17 15.61 -0.16
CA TRP A 374 1.98 15.35 1.03
C TRP A 374 2.74 14.03 0.97
N ILE A 375 2.07 12.95 0.55
CA ILE A 375 2.69 11.64 0.32
C ILE A 375 3.83 11.79 -0.70
N SER A 376 3.64 12.57 -1.78
CA SER A 376 4.69 12.79 -2.79
C SER A 376 5.97 13.44 -2.22
N LEU A 377 5.85 14.24 -1.15
CA LEU A 377 6.99 14.89 -0.49
C LEU A 377 7.76 13.93 0.42
N SER A 378 7.18 12.77 0.76
CA SER A 378 7.88 11.75 1.53
C SER A 378 9.06 11.20 0.74
N PRO A 379 10.27 11.10 1.34
CA PRO A 379 11.43 10.53 0.66
C PRO A 379 11.26 9.08 0.19
N ALA A 380 10.34 8.31 0.78
CA ALA A 380 10.03 6.95 0.35
C ALA A 380 9.24 6.94 -0.97
N TYR A 381 8.14 7.69 -1.03
CA TYR A 381 7.28 7.78 -2.21
C TYR A 381 7.94 8.58 -3.34
N SER A 382 8.69 9.63 -3.01
CA SER A 382 9.50 10.36 -4.00
C SER A 382 10.52 9.45 -4.69
N ARG A 383 11.20 8.58 -3.94
CA ARG A 383 12.15 7.61 -4.52
C ARG A 383 11.45 6.55 -5.37
N MET A 384 10.33 6.01 -4.88
CA MET A 384 9.48 5.08 -5.64
C MET A 384 9.07 5.68 -6.99
N LEU A 385 8.57 6.93 -6.99
CA LEU A 385 8.14 7.60 -8.21
C LEU A 385 9.33 7.83 -9.17
N GLN A 386 10.46 8.32 -8.68
CA GLN A 386 11.66 8.54 -9.49
C GLN A 386 12.21 7.25 -10.10
N ALA A 387 12.14 6.13 -9.37
CA ALA A 387 12.54 4.82 -9.89
C ALA A 387 11.61 4.35 -11.01
N LEU A 388 10.30 4.48 -10.83
CA LEU A 388 9.30 4.11 -11.84
C LEU A 388 9.32 5.03 -13.06
N GLN A 389 9.66 6.31 -12.88
CA GLN A 389 9.94 7.23 -13.99
C GLN A 389 11.23 6.86 -14.76
N LYS A 390 12.06 5.95 -14.27
CA LYS A 390 13.25 5.47 -15.00
C LYS A 390 13.11 4.00 -15.41
N ALA A 391 12.01 3.37 -15.04
CA ALA A 391 11.75 1.98 -15.36
C ALA A 391 11.46 1.81 -16.86
N ASP A 392 11.83 0.64 -17.37
CA ASP A 392 11.57 0.24 -18.75
C ASP A 392 10.07 -0.02 -18.99
N THR A 393 9.69 -0.07 -20.27
CA THR A 393 8.30 -0.27 -20.71
C THR A 393 7.71 -1.58 -20.20
N ASP A 394 8.48 -2.68 -20.15
CA ASP A 394 7.98 -3.99 -19.74
C ASP A 394 7.63 -3.98 -18.24
N THR A 395 8.47 -3.36 -17.42
CA THR A 395 8.21 -3.16 -15.98
C THR A 395 6.91 -2.38 -15.75
N LEU A 396 6.70 -1.28 -16.49
CA LEU A 396 5.51 -0.45 -16.33
C LEU A 396 4.24 -1.11 -16.85
N LEU A 397 4.30 -1.82 -17.98
CA LEU A 397 3.18 -2.61 -18.49
C LEU A 397 2.84 -3.76 -17.53
N PHE A 398 3.85 -4.43 -16.97
CA PHE A 398 3.67 -5.47 -15.95
C PHE A 398 2.97 -4.93 -14.70
N LEU A 399 3.42 -3.78 -14.17
CA LEU A 399 2.79 -3.10 -13.04
C LEU A 399 1.31 -2.75 -13.34
N ARG A 400 1.06 -2.12 -14.49
CA ARG A 400 -0.28 -1.67 -14.90
C ARG A 400 -1.23 -2.84 -15.15
N PHE A 401 -0.74 -3.94 -15.72
CA PHE A 401 -1.56 -5.10 -16.05
C PHE A 401 -1.92 -5.97 -14.82
N HIS A 402 -0.98 -6.15 -13.89
CA HIS A 402 -1.17 -7.10 -12.78
C HIS A 402 -1.63 -6.45 -11.47
N PHE A 403 -1.20 -5.23 -11.17
CA PHE A 403 -1.29 -4.69 -9.80
C PHE A 403 -2.02 -3.36 -9.67
N LEU A 404 -1.99 -2.46 -10.66
CA LEU A 404 -2.71 -1.18 -10.52
C LEU A 404 -4.23 -1.39 -10.50
N GLY A 405 -4.88 -0.82 -9.49
CA GLY A 405 -6.29 -1.03 -9.19
C GLY A 405 -6.60 -2.41 -8.59
N ASN A 406 -5.59 -3.19 -8.18
CA ASN A 406 -5.75 -4.51 -7.59
C ASN A 406 -4.89 -4.69 -6.32
N LEU A 407 -5.55 -4.83 -5.18
CA LEU A 407 -4.89 -5.03 -3.88
C LEU A 407 -4.74 -6.51 -3.50
N ASP A 408 -5.36 -7.41 -4.25
CA ASP A 408 -5.33 -8.84 -3.96
C ASP A 408 -3.96 -9.45 -4.32
N PRO A 409 -3.56 -10.55 -3.64
CA PRO A 409 -2.38 -11.31 -4.03
C PRO A 409 -2.49 -11.86 -5.46
N VAL A 410 -1.43 -11.67 -6.24
CA VAL A 410 -1.28 -12.12 -7.61
C VAL A 410 -0.11 -13.08 -7.71
N ARG A 411 -0.37 -14.28 -8.26
CA ARG A 411 0.68 -15.26 -8.55
C ARG A 411 1.34 -14.95 -9.89
N ILE A 412 2.65 -14.78 -9.86
CA ILE A 412 3.48 -14.37 -10.99
C ILE A 412 4.29 -15.59 -11.50
N PRO A 413 4.21 -15.91 -12.80
CA PRO A 413 5.06 -16.93 -13.41
C PRO A 413 6.54 -16.57 -13.30
N ARG A 414 7.43 -17.59 -13.35
CA ARG A 414 8.88 -17.40 -13.21
C ARG A 414 9.47 -16.32 -14.12
N ALA A 415 8.95 -16.16 -15.34
CA ALA A 415 9.40 -15.14 -16.28
C ALA A 415 9.20 -13.69 -15.77
N GLY A 416 8.15 -13.44 -14.97
CA GLY A 416 7.82 -12.11 -14.42
C GLY A 416 8.42 -11.83 -13.05
N VAL A 417 9.09 -12.80 -12.41
CA VAL A 417 9.61 -12.67 -11.04
C VAL A 417 10.65 -11.55 -10.95
N ASN A 418 11.48 -11.36 -11.97
CA ASN A 418 12.48 -10.28 -11.94
C ASN A 418 11.82 -8.88 -11.92
N LEU A 419 10.72 -8.70 -12.66
CA LEU A 419 9.95 -7.45 -12.67
C LEU A 419 9.25 -7.23 -11.33
N ALA A 420 8.62 -8.28 -10.78
CA ALA A 420 7.98 -8.23 -9.47
C ALA A 420 8.99 -7.95 -8.33
N ASP A 421 10.18 -8.54 -8.39
CA ASP A 421 11.26 -8.29 -7.44
C ASP A 421 11.78 -6.84 -7.53
N PHE A 422 11.93 -6.30 -8.73
CA PHE A 422 12.28 -4.88 -8.91
C PHE A 422 11.24 -3.99 -8.23
N LEU A 423 9.96 -4.18 -8.54
CA LEU A 423 8.87 -3.42 -7.92
C LEU A 423 8.79 -3.61 -6.40
N THR A 424 9.14 -4.80 -5.89
CA THR A 424 9.23 -5.07 -4.45
C THR A 424 10.39 -4.28 -3.80
N ASN A 425 11.53 -4.17 -4.47
CA ASN A 425 12.68 -3.40 -3.98
C ASN A 425 12.37 -1.90 -3.90
N GLU A 426 11.63 -1.38 -4.89
CA GLU A 426 11.19 0.02 -4.93
C GLU A 426 10.00 0.31 -3.98
N GLY A 427 9.54 -0.69 -3.22
CA GLY A 427 8.47 -0.54 -2.23
C GLY A 427 7.06 -0.47 -2.83
N VAL A 428 6.90 -0.79 -4.12
CA VAL A 428 5.60 -0.84 -4.81
C VAL A 428 4.84 -2.10 -4.41
N LEU A 429 5.53 -3.24 -4.35
CA LEU A 429 4.95 -4.54 -4.05
C LEU A 429 5.46 -5.11 -2.72
N ILE A 430 4.70 -6.04 -2.17
CA ILE A 430 5.10 -6.91 -1.07
C ILE A 430 4.86 -8.36 -1.48
N GLN A 431 5.82 -9.23 -1.18
CA GLN A 431 5.67 -10.66 -1.40
C GLN A 431 4.87 -11.31 -0.26
N SER A 432 3.75 -11.95 -0.58
CA SER A 432 2.77 -12.50 0.38
C SER A 432 3.24 -13.76 1.12
N GLY A 433 4.30 -14.43 0.67
CA GLY A 433 4.81 -15.65 1.32
C GLY A 433 6.23 -16.06 0.91
N ARG A 434 6.86 -16.90 1.75
CA ARG A 434 8.29 -17.30 1.69
C ARG A 434 8.70 -18.08 0.44
N PHE A 435 7.78 -18.85 -0.15
CA PHE A 435 8.06 -19.78 -1.27
C PHE A 435 7.12 -19.59 -2.46
N GLN A 436 6.24 -18.60 -2.38
CA GLN A 436 5.27 -18.35 -3.43
C GLN A 436 5.73 -17.13 -4.21
N ALA A 437 5.72 -17.25 -5.54
CA ALA A 437 5.83 -16.11 -6.44
C ALA A 437 4.52 -15.30 -6.41
N GLU A 438 4.04 -15.00 -5.20
CA GLU A 438 2.79 -14.32 -4.95
C GLU A 438 3.09 -12.96 -4.34
N TYR A 439 2.63 -11.92 -5.03
CA TYR A 439 2.93 -10.53 -4.73
C TYR A 439 1.62 -9.76 -4.65
N ARG A 440 1.60 -8.67 -3.92
CA ARG A 440 0.47 -7.73 -3.89
C ARG A 440 0.97 -6.29 -3.81
N MET A 441 0.11 -5.33 -4.13
CA MET A 441 0.42 -3.93 -3.90
C MET A 441 0.75 -3.68 -2.43
N ALA A 442 1.75 -2.82 -2.17
CA ALA A 442 2.23 -2.59 -0.82
C ALA A 442 1.16 -1.99 0.11
N SER A 443 0.31 -1.11 -0.43
CA SER A 443 -0.81 -0.49 0.27
C SER A 443 -1.80 0.13 -0.72
N ALA A 444 -3.01 0.45 -0.26
CA ALA A 444 -3.96 1.21 -1.06
C ALA A 444 -3.47 2.63 -1.36
N PHE A 445 -2.69 3.22 -0.45
CA PHE A 445 -2.02 4.50 -0.67
C PHE A 445 -0.95 4.43 -1.77
N ALA A 446 -0.18 3.33 -1.84
CA ALA A 446 0.76 3.12 -2.94
C ALA A 446 0.03 3.02 -4.29
N ASP A 447 -1.06 2.23 -4.35
CA ASP A 447 -1.89 2.14 -5.56
C ASP A 447 -2.42 3.50 -6.01
N GLY A 448 -3.13 4.21 -5.12
CA GLY A 448 -3.75 5.50 -5.44
C GLY A 448 -2.71 6.56 -5.79
N PHE A 449 -1.56 6.58 -5.10
CA PHE A 449 -0.46 7.49 -5.41
C PHE A 449 0.08 7.27 -6.83
N LEU A 450 0.34 6.03 -7.23
CA LEU A 450 0.85 5.71 -8.56
C LEU A 450 -0.19 5.95 -9.66
N ARG A 451 -1.46 5.61 -9.40
CA ARG A 451 -2.55 5.90 -10.33
C ARG A 451 -2.75 7.40 -10.55
N LYS A 452 -2.51 8.22 -9.53
CA LYS A 452 -2.62 9.69 -9.62
C LYS A 452 -1.39 10.34 -10.26
N THR A 453 -0.17 9.92 -9.89
CA THR A 453 1.05 10.66 -10.22
C THR A 453 1.88 10.05 -11.35
N LEU A 454 1.85 8.73 -11.54
CA LEU A 454 2.65 8.05 -12.55
C LEU A 454 1.87 7.88 -13.85
N LEU A 455 0.67 7.31 -13.78
CA LEU A 455 -0.08 6.92 -14.98
C LEU A 455 -0.48 8.09 -15.88
N PRO A 456 -1.08 9.19 -15.38
CA PRO A 456 -1.53 10.29 -16.24
C PRO A 456 -0.36 10.99 -16.96
N THR A 457 0.84 10.95 -16.38
CA THR A 457 2.07 11.51 -16.95
C THR A 457 2.74 10.56 -17.94
N ARG A 458 2.82 9.27 -17.63
CA ARG A 458 3.49 8.27 -18.48
C ARG A 458 2.67 7.84 -19.68
N TYR A 459 1.36 7.82 -19.52
CA TYR A 459 0.40 7.40 -20.53
C TYR A 459 -0.74 8.44 -20.58
N PRO A 460 -0.51 9.65 -21.07
CA PRO A 460 -1.56 10.64 -21.17
C PRO A 460 -2.64 10.19 -22.18
N ILE A 461 -3.90 10.28 -21.78
CA ILE A 461 -5.04 9.97 -22.65
C ILE A 461 -6.30 10.70 -22.20
N HIS A 462 -7.01 11.29 -23.15
CA HIS A 462 -8.35 11.82 -22.95
C HIS A 462 -9.10 11.82 -24.28
N PRO A 463 -10.45 11.89 -24.28
CA PRO A 463 -11.23 12.17 -25.47
C PRO A 463 -10.80 13.49 -26.13
N GLU A 464 -10.87 13.58 -27.47
CA GLU A 464 -10.58 14.82 -28.19
C GLU A 464 -11.63 15.90 -27.93
N ASP A 465 -12.88 15.48 -27.71
CA ASP A 465 -13.99 16.35 -27.38
C ASP A 465 -13.78 17.04 -26.02
N ALA A 466 -14.32 18.25 -25.88
CA ALA A 466 -14.38 18.92 -24.59
C ALA A 466 -15.25 18.13 -23.60
N LEU A 467 -15.00 18.29 -22.30
CA LEU A 467 -15.85 17.70 -21.26
C LEU A 467 -17.32 18.07 -21.52
N PRO A 468 -18.25 17.10 -21.54
CA PRO A 468 -19.64 17.37 -21.86
C PRO A 468 -20.33 18.07 -20.68
N VAL A 469 -20.31 19.40 -20.68
CA VAL A 469 -20.84 20.25 -19.62
C VAL A 469 -22.07 21.02 -20.14
N VAL A 470 -23.17 20.96 -19.39
CA VAL A 470 -24.41 21.71 -19.64
C VAL A 470 -24.81 22.41 -18.35
N ASP A 471 -25.15 23.69 -18.43
CA ASP A 471 -25.50 24.53 -17.27
C ASP A 471 -24.50 24.41 -16.11
N ASN A 472 -23.21 24.42 -16.47
CA ASN A 472 -22.08 24.30 -15.55
C ASN A 472 -21.96 22.95 -14.81
N LYS A 473 -22.77 21.94 -15.17
CA LYS A 473 -22.77 20.57 -14.62
C LYS A 473 -22.29 19.56 -15.65
N LEU A 474 -21.57 18.53 -15.21
CA LEU A 474 -21.07 17.49 -16.09
C LEU A 474 -22.23 16.55 -16.47
N VAL A 475 -22.38 16.26 -17.76
CA VAL A 475 -23.29 15.22 -18.24
C VAL A 475 -22.58 13.87 -18.11
N VAL A 476 -22.66 13.28 -16.90
CA VAL A 476 -21.81 12.14 -16.52
C VAL A 476 -22.00 10.92 -17.41
N PHE A 477 -23.22 10.65 -17.88
CA PHE A 477 -23.47 9.53 -18.79
C PHE A 477 -22.68 9.65 -20.10
N ASP A 478 -22.69 10.83 -20.73
CA ASP A 478 -21.95 11.07 -21.96
C ASP A 478 -20.45 11.10 -21.73
N ALA A 479 -20.01 11.62 -20.58
CA ALA A 479 -18.60 11.59 -20.19
C ALA A 479 -18.08 10.15 -20.04
N ILE A 480 -18.83 9.26 -19.36
CA ILE A 480 -18.49 7.83 -19.22
C ILE A 480 -18.44 7.14 -20.59
N LYS A 481 -19.39 7.44 -21.49
CA LYS A 481 -19.41 6.89 -22.86
C LYS A 481 -18.17 7.29 -23.64
N GLN A 482 -17.81 8.57 -23.65
CA GLN A 482 -16.64 9.06 -24.36
C GLN A 482 -15.34 8.52 -23.75
N ALA A 483 -15.21 8.55 -22.42
CA ALA A 483 -14.05 8.01 -21.73
C ALA A 483 -13.88 6.50 -22.02
N THR A 484 -14.97 5.71 -21.99
CA THR A 484 -14.92 4.28 -22.30
C THR A 484 -14.39 4.02 -23.71
N ARG A 485 -14.75 4.85 -24.70
CA ARG A 485 -14.25 4.69 -26.08
C ARG A 485 -12.74 4.86 -26.21
N CYS A 486 -12.11 5.56 -25.28
CA CYS A 486 -10.68 5.88 -25.28
C CYS A 486 -9.82 4.87 -24.51
N PHE A 487 -10.36 3.74 -24.04
CA PHE A 487 -9.55 2.77 -23.30
C PHE A 487 -8.39 2.23 -24.16
N ASP A 488 -7.29 1.91 -23.49
CA ASP A 488 -6.17 1.20 -24.11
C ASP A 488 -6.50 -0.28 -24.23
N TRP A 489 -7.32 -0.61 -25.23
CA TRP A 489 -7.88 -1.95 -25.38
C TRP A 489 -6.84 -3.05 -25.57
N GLY A 490 -5.65 -2.71 -26.06
CA GLY A 490 -4.52 -3.64 -26.15
C GLY A 490 -4.09 -4.19 -24.79
N LEU A 491 -4.24 -3.42 -23.72
CA LEU A 491 -3.96 -3.86 -22.35
C LEU A 491 -5.08 -4.77 -21.79
N LEU A 492 -6.32 -4.54 -22.21
CA LEU A 492 -7.48 -5.24 -21.64
C LEU A 492 -7.61 -6.70 -22.10
N GLY A 493 -6.85 -7.11 -23.13
CA GLY A 493 -6.48 -8.50 -23.45
C GLY A 493 -7.61 -9.53 -23.55
N GLU A 494 -7.23 -10.80 -23.80
CA GLU A 494 -8.18 -11.92 -23.91
C GLU A 494 -8.64 -12.49 -22.55
N GLU A 495 -7.92 -12.20 -21.46
CA GLU A 495 -8.23 -12.72 -20.12
C GLU A 495 -9.50 -12.11 -19.50
N ALA A 496 -10.09 -12.80 -18.52
CA ALA A 496 -11.32 -12.37 -17.85
C ALA A 496 -11.27 -10.91 -17.37
N PRO A 497 -12.41 -10.18 -17.40
CA PRO A 497 -12.48 -8.77 -17.02
C PRO A 497 -11.95 -8.57 -15.60
N ARG A 498 -10.77 -7.95 -15.46
CA ARG A 498 -10.21 -7.57 -14.15
C ARG A 498 -10.72 -6.18 -13.80
N ARG A 499 -11.52 -6.08 -12.74
CA ARG A 499 -12.06 -4.81 -12.21
C ARG A 499 -10.99 -3.71 -12.15
N GLY A 500 -9.81 -4.03 -11.64
CA GLY A 500 -8.71 -3.07 -11.46
C GLY A 500 -8.26 -2.39 -12.75
N LEU A 501 -8.32 -3.08 -13.90
CA LEU A 501 -7.92 -2.51 -15.18
C LEU A 501 -8.94 -1.47 -15.67
N TYR A 502 -10.23 -1.81 -15.71
CA TYR A 502 -11.26 -0.84 -16.12
C TYR A 502 -11.31 0.37 -15.20
N ASP A 503 -11.20 0.15 -13.89
CA ASP A 503 -11.16 1.22 -12.89
C ASP A 503 -9.94 2.12 -13.07
N THR A 504 -8.78 1.54 -13.33
CA THR A 504 -7.53 2.29 -13.57
C THR A 504 -7.60 3.07 -14.87
N GLU A 505 -8.10 2.48 -15.95
CA GLU A 505 -8.23 3.13 -17.25
C GLU A 505 -9.22 4.29 -17.22
N LEU A 506 -10.41 4.07 -16.65
CA LEU A 506 -11.43 5.10 -16.53
C LEU A 506 -10.93 6.26 -15.66
N ALA A 507 -10.29 5.96 -14.53
CA ALA A 507 -9.71 6.98 -13.65
C ALA A 507 -8.65 7.82 -14.35
N ARG A 508 -7.70 7.18 -15.06
CA ARG A 508 -6.63 7.85 -15.79
C ARG A 508 -7.18 8.81 -16.83
N ILE A 509 -8.17 8.36 -17.61
CA ILE A 509 -8.81 9.17 -18.65
C ILE A 509 -9.50 10.39 -18.04
N PHE A 510 -10.29 10.21 -16.97
CA PHE A 510 -10.92 11.34 -16.30
C PHE A 510 -9.90 12.31 -15.72
N MET A 511 -8.85 11.83 -15.05
CA MET A 511 -7.77 12.68 -14.52
C MET A 511 -7.13 13.54 -15.62
N ASN A 512 -6.78 12.95 -16.76
CA ASN A 512 -6.21 13.69 -17.88
C ASN A 512 -7.23 14.66 -18.50
N TRP A 513 -8.49 14.26 -18.64
CA TRP A 513 -9.53 15.08 -19.28
C TRP A 513 -9.92 16.28 -18.43
N THR A 514 -10.04 16.11 -17.11
CA THR A 514 -10.33 17.21 -16.18
C THR A 514 -9.14 18.15 -16.01
N ASN A 515 -7.91 17.65 -16.04
CA ASN A 515 -6.71 18.53 -15.98
C ASN A 515 -6.59 19.46 -17.20
N ALA A 516 -7.25 19.13 -18.32
CA ALA A 516 -7.31 19.99 -19.50
C ALA A 516 -8.44 21.04 -19.43
N SER A 517 -9.32 20.97 -18.42
CA SER A 517 -10.45 21.86 -18.22
C SER A 517 -10.20 22.79 -17.03
N GLU A 518 -10.61 24.04 -17.15
CA GLU A 518 -10.66 24.95 -16.01
C GLU A 518 -11.71 24.43 -14.99
N ASP A 519 -11.39 24.56 -13.69
CA ASP A 519 -12.26 24.29 -12.53
C ASP A 519 -12.69 22.84 -12.25
N TRP A 520 -12.26 21.84 -13.04
CA TRP A 520 -12.59 20.43 -12.78
C TRP A 520 -11.36 19.65 -12.30
N SER A 521 -11.57 18.77 -11.32
CA SER A 521 -10.56 17.80 -10.90
C SER A 521 -11.17 16.40 -10.84
N ALA A 522 -10.36 15.39 -11.15
CA ALA A 522 -10.71 14.00 -10.93
C ALA A 522 -9.62 13.32 -10.11
N THR A 523 -10.06 12.47 -9.18
CA THR A 523 -9.19 11.59 -8.40
C THR A 523 -9.75 10.19 -8.35
N SER A 524 -8.90 9.22 -8.01
CA SER A 524 -9.33 7.86 -7.72
C SER A 524 -8.64 7.41 -6.44
N ASP A 525 -9.43 6.89 -5.52
CA ASP A 525 -8.93 6.51 -4.21
C ASP A 525 -9.72 5.36 -3.61
N TRP A 526 -9.09 4.68 -2.65
CA TRP A 526 -9.66 3.55 -1.94
C TRP A 526 -10.44 4.00 -0.69
N TYR A 527 -11.61 3.40 -0.51
CA TYR A 527 -12.49 3.63 0.61
C TYR A 527 -12.92 2.31 1.24
N THR A 528 -12.91 2.28 2.57
CA THR A 528 -13.50 1.20 3.36
C THR A 528 -14.94 1.55 3.71
N GLY A 529 -15.90 0.82 3.14
CA GLY A 529 -17.31 0.87 3.53
C GLY A 529 -17.81 -0.45 4.12
N THR A 530 -19.12 -0.56 4.29
CA THR A 530 -19.79 -1.79 4.75
C THR A 530 -19.55 -3.00 3.83
N VAL A 531 -19.26 -2.72 2.56
CA VAL A 531 -19.00 -3.71 1.51
C VAL A 531 -17.51 -4.05 1.35
N GLY A 532 -16.65 -3.49 2.20
CA GLY A 532 -15.20 -3.70 2.17
C GLY A 532 -14.43 -2.57 1.50
N LEU A 533 -13.16 -2.84 1.18
CA LEU A 533 -12.23 -1.88 0.59
C LEU A 533 -12.39 -1.81 -0.92
N HIS A 534 -12.73 -0.63 -1.44
CA HIS A 534 -13.04 -0.43 -2.84
C HIS A 534 -12.56 0.92 -3.35
N SER A 535 -12.10 0.96 -4.60
CA SER A 535 -11.78 2.21 -5.28
C SER A 535 -13.03 2.93 -5.78
N TYR A 536 -12.98 4.27 -5.74
CA TYR A 536 -13.98 5.16 -6.31
C TYR A 536 -13.26 6.31 -7.02
N ILE A 537 -13.76 6.66 -8.20
CA ILE A 537 -13.35 7.85 -8.93
C ILE A 537 -14.24 9.01 -8.44
N THR A 538 -13.64 10.10 -7.98
CA THR A 538 -14.37 11.30 -7.55
C THR A 538 -14.03 12.42 -8.51
N ILE A 539 -15.06 13.05 -9.09
CA ILE A 539 -14.93 14.21 -9.98
C ILE A 539 -15.54 15.39 -9.25
N LYS A 540 -14.79 16.48 -9.11
CA LYS A 540 -15.21 17.70 -8.43
C LYS A 540 -15.12 18.90 -9.34
N LYS A 541 -16.01 19.87 -9.10
CA LYS A 541 -15.94 21.21 -9.66
C LYS A 541 -15.59 22.23 -8.58
N GLY A 542 -14.45 22.89 -8.69
CA GLY A 542 -13.89 23.79 -7.67
C GLY A 542 -14.19 25.27 -7.94
N THR A 543 -15.46 25.70 -7.84
CA THR A 543 -15.83 27.12 -7.92
C THR A 543 -16.39 27.65 -6.60
N THR A 544 -16.25 28.96 -6.35
CA THR A 544 -16.68 29.66 -5.11
C THR A 544 -18.19 29.69 -4.86
N ALA A 545 -19.02 29.27 -5.81
CA ALA A 545 -20.48 29.41 -5.75
C ALA A 545 -21.24 28.10 -5.45
N ALA A 546 -20.66 26.92 -5.74
CA ALA A 546 -21.18 25.60 -5.35
C ALA A 546 -20.15 24.50 -5.71
N GLU A 547 -19.91 23.57 -4.78
CA GLU A 547 -19.16 22.35 -5.08
C GLU A 547 -20.10 21.32 -5.72
N HIS A 548 -19.78 20.91 -6.95
CA HIS A 548 -20.44 19.77 -7.58
C HIS A 548 -19.53 18.55 -7.45
N THR A 549 -20.02 17.48 -6.85
CA THR A 549 -19.25 16.26 -6.61
C THR A 549 -19.96 15.05 -7.21
N ILE A 550 -19.25 14.32 -8.05
CA ILE A 550 -19.69 13.08 -8.69
C ILE A 550 -18.82 11.94 -8.21
N VAL A 551 -19.44 10.80 -7.95
CA VAL A 551 -18.74 9.58 -7.55
C VAL A 551 -19.00 8.48 -8.56
N ILE A 552 -17.95 7.80 -9.01
CA ILE A 552 -18.05 6.67 -9.93
C ILE A 552 -17.41 5.44 -9.29
N ALA A 553 -18.14 4.33 -9.29
CA ALA A 553 -17.63 3.02 -8.94
C ALA A 553 -17.55 2.16 -10.19
N VAL A 554 -16.41 1.52 -10.41
CA VAL A 554 -16.25 0.55 -11.51
C VAL A 554 -16.36 -0.88 -10.99
N LEU A 555 -17.06 -1.72 -11.75
CA LEU A 555 -17.24 -3.13 -11.48
C LEU A 555 -16.94 -3.97 -12.73
N GLY A 556 -16.16 -5.04 -12.53
CA GLY A 556 -15.89 -6.06 -13.55
C GLY A 556 -16.09 -7.43 -12.94
N THR A 557 -17.32 -7.78 -12.58
CA THR A 557 -17.67 -9.09 -12.03
C THR A 557 -18.88 -9.67 -12.75
N GLU A 558 -18.97 -10.99 -12.68
CA GLU A 558 -20.11 -11.78 -13.18
C GLU A 558 -21.05 -12.20 -12.04
N ASP A 559 -20.73 -11.84 -10.78
CA ASP A 559 -21.52 -12.19 -9.60
C ASP A 559 -22.63 -11.17 -9.30
N VAL A 560 -23.85 -11.68 -9.18
CA VAL A 560 -25.06 -10.88 -8.94
C VAL A 560 -25.06 -10.28 -7.53
N ALA A 561 -24.61 -11.03 -6.54
CA ALA A 561 -24.59 -10.57 -5.15
C ALA A 561 -23.61 -9.40 -4.99
N SER A 562 -22.42 -9.52 -5.58
CA SER A 562 -21.40 -8.47 -5.61
C SER A 562 -21.90 -7.17 -6.24
N ALA A 563 -22.64 -7.24 -7.34
CA ALA A 563 -23.20 -6.05 -7.98
C ALA A 563 -24.25 -5.35 -7.11
N ARG A 564 -25.15 -6.10 -6.46
CA ARG A 564 -26.14 -5.53 -5.52
C ARG A 564 -25.47 -4.87 -4.32
N LEU A 565 -24.49 -5.54 -3.72
CA LEU A 565 -23.68 -4.96 -2.66
C LEU A 565 -22.98 -3.69 -3.14
N ARG A 566 -22.44 -3.68 -4.36
CA ARG A 566 -21.77 -2.50 -4.91
C ARG A 566 -22.69 -1.29 -5.04
N VAL A 567 -23.96 -1.46 -5.41
CA VAL A 567 -24.96 -0.36 -5.44
C VAL A 567 -25.20 0.20 -4.03
N LEU A 568 -25.33 -0.66 -3.03
CA LEU A 568 -25.52 -0.23 -1.63
C LEU A 568 -24.30 0.55 -1.11
N GLY A 569 -23.10 -0.01 -1.26
CA GLY A 569 -21.87 0.66 -0.85
C GLY A 569 -21.55 1.93 -1.64
N LEU A 570 -22.05 2.06 -2.88
CA LEU A 570 -21.98 3.31 -3.64
C LEU A 570 -22.94 4.36 -3.07
N THR A 571 -24.12 3.95 -2.63
CA THR A 571 -25.11 4.83 -1.99
C THR A 571 -24.55 5.41 -0.69
N GLU A 572 -23.97 4.57 0.16
CA GLU A 572 -23.32 5.01 1.41
C GLU A 572 -22.16 5.97 1.15
N TYR A 573 -21.28 5.64 0.19
CA TYR A 573 -20.14 6.50 -0.13
C TYR A 573 -20.56 7.83 -0.75
N LYS A 574 -21.63 7.85 -1.57
CA LYS A 574 -22.24 9.09 -2.09
C LYS A 574 -22.68 10.01 -0.95
N GLU A 575 -23.40 9.48 0.03
CA GLU A 575 -23.85 10.23 1.21
C GLU A 575 -22.66 10.72 2.04
N LEU A 576 -21.65 9.88 2.27
CA LEU A 576 -20.42 10.24 2.97
C LEU A 576 -19.70 11.40 2.29
N MET A 577 -19.60 11.39 0.96
CA MET A 577 -18.94 12.45 0.19
C MET A 577 -19.81 13.69 -0.01
N GLY A 578 -21.11 13.63 0.30
CA GLY A 578 -22.05 14.71 -0.02
C GLY A 578 -22.20 14.89 -1.54
N ALA A 579 -22.03 13.82 -2.30
CA ALA A 579 -22.02 13.87 -3.76
C ALA A 579 -23.44 14.05 -4.32
N ASP A 580 -23.54 14.84 -5.39
CA ASP A 580 -24.79 15.14 -6.09
C ASP A 580 -25.36 13.89 -6.76
N GLU A 581 -24.49 13.17 -7.48
CA GLU A 581 -24.84 11.95 -8.19
C GLU A 581 -23.72 10.91 -8.09
N ALA A 582 -24.10 9.64 -8.25
CA ALA A 582 -23.17 8.54 -8.25
C ALA A 582 -23.47 7.55 -9.38
N TRP A 583 -22.44 6.94 -9.95
CA TRP A 583 -22.56 6.02 -11.09
C TRP A 583 -21.85 4.70 -10.83
N LEU A 584 -22.58 3.59 -10.96
CA LEU A 584 -21.99 2.27 -11.11
C LEU A 584 -21.75 2.00 -12.60
N VAL A 585 -20.48 1.85 -12.97
CA VAL A 585 -20.07 1.50 -14.33
C VAL A 585 -19.62 0.05 -14.34
N GLN A 586 -20.38 -0.79 -15.03
CA GLN A 586 -20.12 -2.22 -15.08
C GLN A 586 -19.66 -2.67 -16.46
N TYR A 587 -18.54 -3.40 -16.49
CA TYR A 587 -18.01 -4.04 -17.70
C TYR A 587 -18.18 -5.56 -17.62
N THR A 588 -18.69 -6.17 -18.68
CA THR A 588 -18.89 -7.62 -18.76
C THR A 588 -18.61 -8.20 -20.15
N ARG A 589 -18.10 -9.43 -20.19
CA ARG A 589 -17.83 -10.19 -21.42
C ARG A 589 -18.90 -11.22 -21.78
N LYS A 590 -19.86 -11.46 -20.90
CA LYS A 590 -20.87 -12.51 -21.09
C LYS A 590 -22.02 -12.01 -21.93
N ASP A 591 -22.27 -12.65 -23.07
CA ASP A 591 -23.43 -12.39 -23.94
C ASP A 591 -24.79 -12.53 -23.22
N LEU A 592 -24.84 -13.32 -22.14
CA LEU A 592 -26.05 -13.65 -21.36
C LEU A 592 -26.01 -13.13 -19.92
N TYR A 593 -25.27 -12.06 -19.63
CA TYR A 593 -25.26 -11.47 -18.28
C TYR A 593 -26.63 -10.85 -17.93
N GLU A 594 -27.22 -11.26 -16.81
CA GLU A 594 -28.43 -10.64 -16.27
C GLU A 594 -28.08 -9.25 -15.70
N GLN A 595 -28.63 -8.20 -16.31
CA GLN A 595 -28.39 -6.83 -15.88
C GLN A 595 -29.09 -6.55 -14.55
N ILE A 596 -28.33 -6.05 -13.57
CA ILE A 596 -28.82 -5.82 -12.22
C ILE A 596 -29.10 -4.34 -12.05
N TRP A 597 -30.37 -3.98 -12.14
CA TRP A 597 -30.76 -2.61 -11.92
C TRP A 597 -30.80 -2.28 -10.44
N GLN A 598 -30.44 -1.05 -10.12
CA GLN A 598 -30.72 -0.48 -8.82
C GLN A 598 -32.23 -0.47 -8.55
N SER A 599 -32.61 -0.64 -7.29
CA SER A 599 -34.00 -0.44 -6.85
C SER A 599 -34.38 1.04 -6.92
N SER A 600 -35.66 1.35 -6.67
CA SER A 600 -36.14 2.73 -6.72
C SER A 600 -35.43 3.63 -5.71
N ASP A 601 -35.16 3.16 -4.49
CA ASP A 601 -34.53 4.00 -3.44
C ASP A 601 -33.12 4.53 -3.83
N PRO A 602 -32.14 3.70 -4.25
CA PRO A 602 -30.87 4.22 -4.74
C PRO A 602 -31.03 5.15 -5.95
N LEU A 603 -31.95 4.85 -6.88
CA LEU A 603 -32.21 5.72 -8.04
C LEU A 603 -32.75 7.09 -7.60
N GLU A 604 -33.68 7.13 -6.65
CA GLU A 604 -34.20 8.36 -6.05
C GLU A 604 -33.10 9.16 -5.32
N LYS A 605 -32.13 8.46 -4.73
CA LYS A 605 -30.94 9.06 -4.11
C LYS A 605 -29.87 9.51 -5.11
N GLY A 606 -30.12 9.38 -6.42
CA GLY A 606 -29.19 9.78 -7.48
C GLY A 606 -28.07 8.77 -7.74
N VAL A 607 -28.31 7.48 -7.50
CA VAL A 607 -27.42 6.38 -7.87
C VAL A 607 -27.86 5.77 -9.20
N ASN A 608 -27.02 5.99 -10.20
CA ASN A 608 -27.22 5.63 -11.59
C ASN A 608 -26.39 4.39 -11.96
N VAL A 609 -26.79 3.66 -13.00
CA VAL A 609 -26.10 2.44 -13.44
C VAL A 609 -25.95 2.43 -14.96
N VAL A 610 -24.75 2.09 -15.43
CA VAL A 610 -24.46 1.82 -16.85
C VAL A 610 -23.67 0.52 -17.00
N TYR A 611 -24.06 -0.24 -18.01
CA TYR A 611 -23.50 -1.52 -18.42
C TYR A 611 -22.84 -1.39 -19.78
N PHE A 612 -21.62 -1.88 -19.87
CA PHE A 612 -20.90 -2.12 -21.11
C PHE A 612 -20.64 -3.61 -21.26
N GLN A 613 -21.31 -4.20 -22.25
CA GLN A 613 -21.13 -5.59 -22.63
C GLN A 613 -20.26 -5.64 -23.89
N HIS A 614 -19.25 -6.50 -23.95
CA HIS A 614 -18.35 -6.57 -25.10
C HIS A 614 -17.77 -7.96 -25.30
N ASN A 615 -17.32 -8.27 -26.51
CA ASN A 615 -16.55 -9.50 -26.77
C ASN A 615 -15.05 -9.34 -26.41
N THR A 616 -14.29 -10.44 -26.49
CA THR A 616 -12.85 -10.48 -26.13
C THR A 616 -12.00 -9.48 -26.91
N THR A 617 -12.35 -9.23 -28.17
CA THR A 617 -11.64 -8.30 -29.06
C THR A 617 -12.26 -6.90 -29.10
N PHE A 618 -13.30 -6.64 -28.29
CA PHE A 618 -14.06 -5.39 -28.25
C PHE A 618 -14.58 -4.88 -29.61
N THR A 619 -14.66 -5.76 -30.61
CA THR A 619 -15.22 -5.46 -31.93
C THR A 619 -16.75 -5.39 -31.91
N ARG A 620 -17.38 -6.00 -30.92
CA ARG A 620 -18.82 -5.92 -30.67
C ARG A 620 -19.02 -5.49 -29.22
N ALA A 621 -19.71 -4.37 -29.04
CA ALA A 621 -20.12 -3.91 -27.73
C ALA A 621 -21.56 -3.39 -27.73
N MET A 622 -22.21 -3.54 -26.58
CA MET A 622 -23.55 -3.05 -26.29
C MET A 622 -23.52 -2.26 -24.99
N MET A 623 -24.40 -1.26 -24.92
CA MET A 623 -24.58 -0.44 -23.74
C MET A 623 -26.01 -0.57 -23.23
N SER A 624 -26.19 -0.57 -21.92
CA SER A 624 -27.51 -0.44 -21.28
C SER A 624 -27.35 0.45 -20.07
N ALA A 625 -28.32 1.32 -19.79
CA ALA A 625 -28.18 2.29 -18.70
C ALA A 625 -29.53 2.66 -18.12
N ARG A 626 -29.55 2.89 -16.80
CA ARG A 626 -30.70 3.40 -16.08
C ARG A 626 -30.25 4.50 -15.13
N TRP A 627 -30.77 5.71 -15.32
CA TRP A 627 -30.33 6.89 -14.58
C TRP A 627 -31.45 7.92 -14.45
N LYS A 628 -31.23 8.93 -13.61
CA LYS A 628 -32.03 10.17 -13.61
C LYS A 628 -31.27 11.31 -14.26
N ASP A 629 -31.95 12.08 -15.09
CA ASP A 629 -31.37 13.32 -15.64
C ASP A 629 -31.39 14.46 -14.61
N ALA A 630 -30.87 15.62 -15.03
CA ALA A 630 -30.81 16.81 -14.19
C ALA A 630 -32.18 17.34 -13.75
N GLN A 631 -33.26 16.96 -14.45
CA GLN A 631 -34.64 17.29 -14.14
C GLN A 631 -35.30 16.24 -13.22
N GLY A 632 -34.58 15.17 -12.86
CA GLY A 632 -35.06 14.08 -12.02
C GLY A 632 -35.91 13.04 -12.77
N GLN A 633 -36.01 13.14 -14.10
CA GLN A 633 -36.73 12.18 -14.92
C GLN A 633 -35.88 10.91 -15.11
N ALA A 634 -36.52 9.76 -14.91
CA ALA A 634 -35.86 8.47 -15.08
C ALA A 634 -35.77 8.09 -16.56
N HIS A 635 -34.58 7.71 -16.99
CA HIS A 635 -34.27 7.21 -18.33
C HIS A 635 -33.80 5.75 -18.26
N HIS A 636 -34.06 5.00 -19.32
CA HIS A 636 -33.66 3.60 -19.43
C HIS A 636 -33.36 3.23 -20.89
N ILE A 637 -32.15 2.73 -21.13
CA ILE A 637 -31.69 2.22 -22.42
C ILE A 637 -31.32 0.74 -22.24
N ILE A 638 -31.74 -0.12 -23.17
CA ILE A 638 -31.45 -1.56 -23.17
C ILE A 638 -30.80 -1.95 -24.48
N LYS A 639 -29.62 -2.59 -24.38
CA LYS A 639 -28.86 -3.22 -25.47
C LYS A 639 -28.71 -2.33 -26.72
N GLU A 640 -28.33 -1.08 -26.52
CA GLU A 640 -27.98 -0.18 -27.62
C GLU A 640 -26.58 -0.56 -28.18
N PRO A 641 -26.38 -0.64 -29.49
CA PRO A 641 -25.05 -0.85 -30.07
C PRO A 641 -24.07 0.24 -29.64
N PHE A 642 -22.91 -0.15 -29.11
CA PHE A 642 -21.88 0.78 -28.66
C PHE A 642 -20.65 0.71 -29.55
N LYS A 643 -20.36 1.79 -30.28
CA LYS A 643 -19.18 1.88 -31.13
C LYS A 643 -17.94 2.20 -30.30
N ILE A 644 -16.91 1.38 -30.45
CA ILE A 644 -15.59 1.51 -29.81
C ILE A 644 -14.56 1.92 -30.85
N PHE A 645 -13.65 2.82 -30.48
CA PHE A 645 -12.47 3.14 -31.28
C PHE A 645 -11.30 2.33 -30.73
N VAL A 646 -10.88 1.29 -31.46
CA VAL A 646 -9.69 0.54 -31.10
C VAL A 646 -8.48 1.40 -31.44
N MET A 647 -7.90 2.05 -30.42
CA MET A 647 -6.61 2.70 -30.59
C MET A 647 -5.48 1.66 -30.48
N PRO A 648 -4.40 1.77 -31.28
CA PRO A 648 -3.22 0.93 -31.07
C PRO A 648 -2.64 1.16 -29.66
N PRO A 649 -1.98 0.15 -29.06
CA PRO A 649 -1.40 0.28 -27.72
C PRO A 649 -0.45 1.48 -27.66
N ARG A 650 -0.65 2.39 -26.71
CA ARG A 650 0.23 3.55 -26.57
C ARG A 650 1.52 3.13 -25.87
N ILE A 651 2.65 3.30 -26.56
CA ILE A 651 3.99 3.07 -26.00
C ILE A 651 4.30 4.20 -25.01
N ALA A 652 4.93 3.87 -23.88
CA ALA A 652 5.32 4.85 -22.86
C ALA A 652 6.18 5.98 -23.48
N MET A 653 5.91 7.23 -23.11
CA MET A 653 6.81 8.33 -23.47
C MET A 653 8.09 8.25 -22.61
N GLY A 654 9.24 8.32 -23.29
CA GLY A 654 10.59 8.18 -22.71
C GLY A 654 10.99 9.30 -21.78
#